data_AF-A0A943RI25-F1
#
_entry.id   AF-A0A943RI25-F1
#
_cell.length_a   1.000
_cell.length_b   1.000
_cell.length_c   1.000
_cell.angle_alpha   90.00
_cell.angle_beta   90.00
_cell.angle_gamma   90.00
#
_symmetry.space_group_name_H-M   'P 1'
#
loop_
_entity.id
_entity.type
_entity.pdbx_description
1 polymer ?
#
loop_
_entity_poly.entity_id
_entity_poly.type
_entity_poly.pdbx_seq_one_letter_code
_entity_poly.pdbx_strand_id
1 'polypeptide(L)'
;MKKRIISLLLTLLTILTLLPTAAFAAESTGVGITPVTDPNLWTTRLTASGQTYSYRPPTAAGRQLYCMDLGYSYRYGTESFLKSYTYRSATGTDADALWSEMVAKTGLGEMDAATQENVKWMMSYIADYTGEIPGSLFMALQTYIWDNQSDKSAGGDPSGDIDAGGFANQDTYDQYVGYYNWLLGQKANEDAELQAKVKEYAEQGIQASIVEDDSSKWAVLATSSVSGRQAFAAYHATRKIVTGPSSGDGDNPPPVAGDGDITFKKVQAGTDRGLDGAVYNIYRDGQIVGSDVTSNGGIIEVNDVTKGLWTFVEREAPEGFALDPTPHSVYVDVTDGDKQYTVTAEDEELPNLEIIKTDALSGEPVPNTVISVKSVTGSYSTSVSTGKDGTATLESLPAGVYVLREESVPSPYVLCHTEQTVALRPGKTTEARFQDYQKPGLEILKKNIADNSPIEGVTYKIEQIDGDYSTSATTDEQGRIFLELPVGSYEITEVNVPSNVILCDIPQTISLEAGGTQTVTFFNAVKPSLTILKRNSVTKDPLEDTRFHIYYGSDHTETGEMHDLGTYYTDSDGKIVLTDINRGWYKVVEEEPSTGFSIQGDGVYEFYLEGGASKELVVDNVPLSALVVYKYDSKTGAALKGARFELRYLSGETSGTGGTVIGTYTTSANGSFTVTGLREGTYICQELESPDGHIIDSEPQTVYISGKDQDVVTLRFGNAPLGSLLITKVSNDDKHEPLSDVEFLVTDSAGNYLGNANGKYTTNSAGEILIDGITPGTTVVVREIRAKTGYLLDGTPQSALIKSGETARLEFRNAPAGTLIIQKNSSGAGHEPLVGVEFKVTYADGSFVADEYGQLSSNGLYYTDKNGQIKITGVVGTLVVTETATIPGYTIDPATQSQTVVVHPNDTQTLHFYNTPQTTLVLQKFISGTKNEPLPGVEFLVTDSSGAVVGPNNGVYTTGADGRVVISGLTPGTTVTARETKTAEGYVLDGTPQSILIKEGEVQTLTFWNELAGTIVIRKLNSVTKEPLAGVEFELTYADGSYVDDANGHLSSLGLYTTDANGEIRISGITGTIVVKETKTIVTH
;
A
#
# COMPACT_ATOMS: atom_id res chain seq x y z
N MET A 1 10.52 -88.30 -37.19
CA MET A 1 9.57 -88.03 -36.09
C MET A 1 9.24 -86.53 -35.87
N LYS A 2 9.45 -85.62 -36.84
CA LYS A 2 8.98 -84.21 -36.79
C LYS A 2 7.93 -83.84 -37.85
N LYS A 3 7.54 -84.77 -38.75
CA LYS A 3 6.55 -84.53 -39.82
C LYS A 3 5.16 -85.17 -39.59
N ARG A 4 4.97 -85.98 -38.54
CA ARG A 4 3.66 -86.61 -38.22
C ARG A 4 2.84 -85.86 -37.15
N ILE A 5 3.44 -84.94 -36.40
CA ILE A 5 2.72 -84.11 -35.41
C ILE A 5 2.16 -82.85 -36.07
N ILE A 6 2.89 -82.26 -37.04
CA ILE A 6 2.43 -81.06 -37.75
C ILE A 6 1.26 -81.38 -38.70
N SER A 7 1.21 -82.58 -39.28
CA SER A 7 0.11 -82.96 -40.17
C SER A 7 -1.19 -83.28 -39.43
N LEU A 8 -1.12 -83.73 -38.17
CA LEU A 8 -2.29 -83.96 -37.31
C LEU A 8 -2.79 -82.63 -36.70
N LEU A 9 -1.87 -81.71 -36.35
CA LEU A 9 -2.26 -80.37 -35.90
C LEU A 9 -2.89 -79.55 -37.03
N LEU A 10 -2.39 -79.64 -38.27
CA LEU A 10 -2.98 -78.89 -39.40
C LEU A 10 -4.36 -79.43 -39.82
N THR A 11 -4.61 -80.75 -39.67
CA THR A 11 -5.95 -81.32 -39.91
C THR A 11 -6.92 -81.08 -38.76
N LEU A 12 -6.44 -81.02 -37.51
CA LEU A 12 -7.28 -80.56 -36.39
C LEU A 12 -7.62 -79.06 -36.49
N LEU A 13 -6.67 -78.23 -36.96
CA LEU A 13 -6.89 -76.79 -37.15
C LEU A 13 -7.82 -76.49 -38.34
N THR A 14 -7.76 -77.27 -39.43
CA THR A 14 -8.67 -77.09 -40.59
C THR A 14 -10.07 -77.68 -40.38
N ILE A 15 -10.24 -78.67 -39.49
CA ILE A 15 -11.56 -79.19 -39.12
C ILE A 15 -12.22 -78.31 -38.03
N LEU A 16 -11.46 -77.59 -37.20
CA LEU A 16 -12.02 -76.57 -36.29
C LEU A 16 -12.46 -75.28 -37.00
N THR A 17 -11.94 -74.97 -38.19
CA THR A 17 -12.31 -73.77 -38.98
C THR A 17 -13.47 -73.98 -39.95
N LEU A 18 -14.07 -75.19 -39.99
CA LEU A 18 -15.17 -75.56 -40.91
C LEU A 18 -16.47 -75.95 -40.19
N LEU A 19 -16.54 -75.79 -38.87
CA LEU A 19 -17.83 -75.75 -38.18
C LEU A 19 -18.44 -74.37 -38.44
N PRO A 20 -19.66 -74.27 -39.02
CA PRO A 20 -20.39 -73.02 -38.96
C PRO A 20 -20.59 -72.72 -37.48
N THR A 21 -20.01 -71.63 -36.98
CA THR A 21 -20.51 -70.98 -35.76
C THR A 21 -21.87 -70.39 -36.10
N ALA A 22 -22.86 -71.27 -36.27
CA ALA A 22 -24.20 -70.94 -35.85
C ALA A 22 -24.07 -70.68 -34.34
N ALA A 23 -24.08 -69.41 -33.95
CA ALA A 23 -24.28 -69.05 -32.57
C ALA A 23 -25.58 -69.73 -32.15
N PHE A 24 -25.48 -70.78 -31.35
CA PHE A 24 -26.65 -71.32 -30.69
C PHE A 24 -27.16 -70.19 -29.80
N ALA A 25 -28.27 -69.56 -30.22
CA ALA A 25 -29.03 -68.70 -29.35
C ALA A 25 -29.38 -69.54 -28.11
N ALA A 26 -28.86 -69.10 -26.97
CA ALA A 26 -28.91 -69.84 -25.72
C ALA A 26 -29.59 -68.95 -24.69
N GLU A 27 -30.87 -69.21 -24.46
CA GLU A 27 -31.58 -68.63 -23.34
C GLU A 27 -31.14 -69.35 -22.05
N SER A 28 -30.74 -68.59 -21.03
CA SER A 28 -30.41 -69.10 -19.70
C SER A 28 -31.27 -68.43 -18.64
N THR A 29 -31.66 -69.20 -17.62
CA THR A 29 -32.45 -68.71 -16.47
C THR A 29 -31.67 -68.90 -15.18
N GLY A 30 -31.78 -67.96 -14.25
CA GLY A 30 -31.17 -68.03 -12.93
C GLY A 30 -32.00 -67.35 -11.85
N VAL A 31 -31.66 -67.62 -10.59
CA VAL A 31 -32.37 -67.09 -9.41
C VAL A 31 -31.45 -66.17 -8.62
N GLY A 32 -31.98 -65.00 -8.27
CA GLY A 32 -31.32 -63.94 -7.53
C GLY A 32 -30.52 -62.98 -8.41
N ILE A 33 -30.37 -61.74 -7.93
CA ILE A 33 -29.43 -60.74 -8.43
C ILE A 33 -28.37 -60.45 -7.35
N THR A 34 -27.18 -60.01 -7.73
CA THR A 34 -26.07 -59.72 -6.79
C THR A 34 -25.56 -58.29 -6.91
N PRO A 35 -25.21 -57.58 -5.83
CA PRO A 35 -24.60 -56.26 -5.94
C PRO A 35 -23.17 -56.37 -6.49
N VAL A 36 -22.73 -55.35 -7.23
CA VAL A 36 -21.35 -55.29 -7.70
C VAL A 36 -20.35 -55.13 -6.55
N THR A 37 -19.23 -55.86 -6.63
CA THR A 37 -18.15 -55.79 -5.62
C THR A 37 -17.02 -54.85 -6.01
N ASP A 38 -16.93 -54.48 -7.29
CA ASP A 38 -15.94 -53.54 -7.81
C ASP A 38 -16.29 -52.10 -7.38
N PRO A 39 -15.44 -51.44 -6.58
CA PRO A 39 -15.66 -50.06 -6.14
C PRO A 39 -15.71 -49.03 -7.27
N ASN A 40 -15.07 -49.29 -8.42
CA ASN A 40 -15.09 -48.37 -9.56
C ASN A 40 -16.48 -48.24 -10.20
N LEU A 41 -17.33 -49.24 -9.95
CA LEU A 41 -18.71 -49.28 -10.42
C LEU A 41 -19.69 -48.73 -9.38
N TRP A 42 -19.19 -48.24 -8.23
CA TRP A 42 -20.02 -47.62 -7.20
C TRP A 42 -20.22 -46.15 -7.55
N THR A 43 -21.38 -45.62 -7.19
CA THR A 43 -21.67 -44.20 -7.30
C THR A 43 -22.04 -43.60 -5.96
N THR A 44 -21.67 -42.35 -5.77
CA THR A 44 -21.92 -41.65 -4.52
C THR A 44 -23.17 -40.81 -4.67
N ARG A 45 -24.17 -41.03 -3.81
CA ARG A 45 -25.37 -40.17 -3.71
C ARG A 45 -25.40 -39.47 -2.36
N LEU A 46 -26.01 -38.30 -2.34
CA LEU A 46 -26.45 -37.66 -1.11
C LEU A 46 -27.90 -38.11 -0.84
N THR A 47 -28.25 -38.32 0.42
CA THR A 47 -29.65 -38.45 0.88
C THR A 47 -30.27 -37.07 1.04
N ALA A 48 -31.60 -36.93 1.07
CA ALA A 48 -32.27 -35.66 1.37
C ALA A 48 -31.74 -34.89 2.62
N SER A 49 -31.11 -35.56 3.59
CA SER A 49 -30.44 -34.96 4.74
C SER A 49 -28.96 -34.58 4.54
N GLY A 50 -28.45 -34.60 3.31
CA GLY A 50 -27.05 -34.29 2.98
C GLY A 50 -26.03 -35.37 3.35
N GLN A 51 -26.46 -36.58 3.71
CA GLN A 51 -25.56 -37.68 4.05
C GLN A 51 -25.14 -38.47 2.80
N THR A 52 -23.84 -38.66 2.64
CA THR A 52 -23.24 -39.40 1.52
C THR A 52 -23.44 -40.92 1.69
N TYR A 53 -23.89 -41.61 0.64
CA TYR A 53 -23.97 -43.08 0.59
C TYR A 53 -23.52 -43.62 -0.77
N SER A 54 -22.88 -44.79 -0.78
CA SER A 54 -22.45 -45.47 -2.02
C SER A 54 -23.56 -46.37 -2.56
N TYR A 55 -24.12 -46.00 -3.70
CA TYR A 55 -24.99 -46.81 -4.54
C TYR A 55 -24.19 -47.89 -5.26
N ARG A 56 -24.72 -49.11 -5.30
CA ARG A 56 -24.08 -50.28 -5.93
C ARG A 56 -25.04 -50.93 -6.92
N PRO A 57 -24.75 -50.92 -8.23
CA PRO A 57 -25.65 -51.50 -9.22
C PRO A 57 -25.77 -53.03 -9.04
N PRO A 58 -26.96 -53.61 -9.27
CA PRO A 58 -27.15 -55.05 -9.28
C PRO A 58 -26.58 -55.69 -10.55
N THR A 59 -26.30 -56.98 -10.46
CA THR A 59 -25.72 -57.79 -11.52
C THR A 59 -26.47 -59.12 -11.64
N ALA A 60 -26.61 -59.62 -12.86
CA ALA A 60 -27.02 -60.99 -13.13
C ALA A 60 -26.36 -61.48 -14.42
N ALA A 61 -26.11 -62.78 -14.52
CA ALA A 61 -25.37 -63.37 -15.64
C ALA A 61 -24.01 -62.68 -15.95
N GLY A 62 -23.38 -62.09 -14.93
CA GLY A 62 -22.13 -61.33 -15.08
C GLY A 62 -22.27 -59.94 -15.72
N ARG A 63 -23.49 -59.42 -15.87
CA ARG A 63 -23.80 -58.11 -16.48
C ARG A 63 -24.43 -57.17 -15.46
N GLN A 64 -24.09 -55.88 -15.52
CA GLN A 64 -24.76 -54.83 -14.74
C GLN A 64 -26.19 -54.65 -15.24
N LEU A 65 -27.14 -54.48 -14.32
CA LEU A 65 -28.55 -54.30 -14.67
C LEU A 65 -29.04 -52.92 -14.26
N TYR A 66 -29.84 -52.32 -15.13
CA TYR A 66 -30.47 -51.02 -15.00
C TYR A 66 -31.90 -51.18 -14.49
N CYS A 67 -32.32 -50.32 -13.55
CA CYS A 67 -33.69 -50.29 -13.06
C CYS A 67 -34.58 -49.64 -14.11
N MET A 68 -35.58 -50.37 -14.61
CA MET A 68 -36.41 -49.90 -15.73
C MET A 68 -37.75 -49.33 -15.28
N ASP A 69 -38.15 -49.58 -14.04
CA ASP A 69 -39.40 -49.10 -13.44
C ASP A 69 -39.05 -48.42 -12.13
N LEU A 70 -39.54 -47.19 -11.91
CA LEU A 70 -39.56 -46.46 -10.62
C LEU A 70 -38.19 -46.42 -9.90
N GLY A 71 -37.46 -45.30 -9.87
CA GLY A 71 -36.14 -45.24 -9.22
C GLY A 71 -36.16 -45.44 -7.69
N TYR A 72 -36.13 -46.68 -7.15
CA TYR A 72 -35.88 -46.85 -5.72
C TYR A 72 -34.42 -46.49 -5.39
N SER A 73 -34.21 -45.81 -4.26
CA SER A 73 -32.90 -45.67 -3.67
C SER A 73 -32.40 -47.05 -3.21
N TYR A 74 -31.45 -47.63 -3.94
CA TYR A 74 -30.77 -48.86 -3.52
C TYR A 74 -29.89 -48.58 -2.31
N ARG A 75 -30.44 -48.70 -1.11
CA ARG A 75 -29.65 -49.06 0.07
C ARG A 75 -29.54 -50.58 0.09
N TYR A 76 -28.32 -51.09 0.31
CA TYR A 76 -27.96 -52.51 0.49
C TYR A 76 -29.18 -53.43 0.52
N GLY A 77 -29.61 -53.90 -0.67
CA GLY A 77 -30.78 -54.75 -0.77
C GLY A 77 -30.59 -55.93 0.17
N THR A 78 -31.56 -56.17 1.05
CA THR A 78 -31.48 -57.31 1.98
C THR A 78 -31.27 -58.59 1.18
N GLU A 79 -30.62 -59.60 1.75
CA GLU A 79 -30.39 -60.88 1.08
C GLU A 79 -31.71 -61.48 0.55
N SER A 80 -32.82 -61.25 1.26
CA SER A 80 -34.18 -61.61 0.82
C SER A 80 -34.68 -60.81 -0.40
N PHE A 81 -34.34 -59.52 -0.52
CA PHE A 81 -34.67 -58.72 -1.70
C PHE A 81 -33.92 -59.25 -2.93
N LEU A 82 -32.61 -59.42 -2.80
CA LEU A 82 -31.74 -59.90 -3.88
C LEU A 82 -32.15 -61.29 -4.38
N LYS A 83 -32.54 -62.20 -3.46
CA LYS A 83 -33.01 -63.55 -3.79
C LYS A 83 -34.45 -63.63 -4.34
N SER A 84 -35.23 -62.54 -4.32
CA SER A 84 -36.64 -62.55 -4.79
C SER A 84 -36.80 -62.46 -6.31
N TYR A 85 -35.70 -62.18 -7.02
CA TYR A 85 -35.65 -62.01 -8.46
C TYR A 85 -35.33 -63.32 -9.19
N THR A 86 -35.88 -63.47 -10.39
CA THR A 86 -35.48 -64.48 -11.37
C THR A 86 -35.04 -63.73 -12.63
N TYR A 87 -33.89 -64.11 -13.18
CA TYR A 87 -33.37 -63.49 -14.41
C TYR A 87 -33.37 -64.46 -15.59
N ARG A 88 -33.55 -63.89 -16.79
CA ARG A 88 -33.38 -64.52 -18.09
C ARG A 88 -32.27 -63.79 -18.84
N SER A 89 -31.37 -64.52 -19.49
CA SER A 89 -30.34 -63.96 -20.37
C SER A 89 -30.39 -64.62 -21.73
N ALA A 90 -30.25 -63.85 -22.80
CA ALA A 90 -30.25 -64.35 -24.18
C ALA A 90 -29.15 -63.70 -25.02
N THR A 91 -28.78 -64.34 -26.13
CA THR A 91 -27.77 -63.86 -27.09
C THR A 91 -28.29 -63.96 -28.53
N GLY A 92 -27.78 -63.15 -29.44
CA GLY A 92 -28.18 -63.16 -30.86
C GLY A 92 -29.67 -62.82 -31.06
N THR A 93 -30.37 -63.55 -31.92
CA THR A 93 -31.80 -63.29 -32.23
C THR A 93 -32.73 -63.43 -31.02
N ASP A 94 -32.39 -64.28 -30.06
CA ASP A 94 -33.19 -64.43 -28.83
C ASP A 94 -33.04 -63.22 -27.90
N ALA A 95 -31.97 -62.43 -28.05
CA ALA A 95 -31.80 -61.17 -27.33
C ALA A 95 -32.77 -60.09 -27.83
N ASP A 96 -33.13 -60.06 -29.11
CA ASP A 96 -34.14 -59.14 -29.66
C ASP A 96 -35.55 -59.48 -29.17
N ALA A 97 -35.86 -60.77 -29.08
CA ALA A 97 -37.11 -61.24 -28.49
C ALA A 97 -37.19 -60.88 -27.00
N LEU A 98 -36.07 -61.04 -26.27
CA LEU A 98 -36.00 -60.66 -24.87
C LEU A 98 -36.07 -59.13 -24.68
N TRP A 99 -35.46 -58.32 -25.57
CA TRP A 99 -35.58 -56.86 -25.58
C TRP A 99 -37.02 -56.40 -25.78
N SER A 100 -37.72 -57.00 -26.75
CA SER A 100 -39.14 -56.70 -27.00
C SER A 100 -40.01 -57.03 -25.78
N GLU A 101 -39.70 -58.11 -25.07
CA GLU A 101 -40.34 -58.45 -23.80
C GLU A 101 -39.99 -57.45 -22.68
N MET A 102 -38.75 -56.94 -22.62
CA MET A 102 -38.38 -55.85 -21.70
C MET A 102 -39.20 -54.59 -21.97
N VAL A 103 -39.26 -54.14 -23.22
CA VAL A 103 -40.03 -52.93 -23.60
C VAL A 103 -41.50 -53.08 -23.23
N ALA A 104 -42.10 -54.26 -23.47
CA ALA A 104 -43.51 -54.51 -23.14
C ALA A 104 -43.79 -54.62 -21.62
N LYS A 105 -42.79 -54.95 -20.81
CA LYS A 105 -42.95 -55.21 -19.36
C LYS A 105 -42.43 -54.10 -18.46
N THR A 106 -41.80 -53.08 -19.02
CA THR A 106 -41.14 -52.01 -18.26
C THR A 106 -41.57 -50.62 -18.74
N GLY A 107 -41.15 -49.58 -18.01
CA GLY A 107 -41.33 -48.17 -18.39
C GLY A 107 -40.64 -47.76 -19.70
N LEU A 108 -39.96 -48.65 -20.43
CA LEU A 108 -39.51 -48.36 -21.79
C LEU A 108 -40.64 -48.34 -22.82
N GLY A 109 -41.74 -49.08 -22.59
CA GLY A 109 -42.84 -49.19 -23.55
C GLY A 109 -43.63 -47.90 -23.76
N GLU A 110 -43.46 -46.91 -22.88
CA GLU A 110 -44.05 -45.56 -23.00
C GLU A 110 -43.17 -44.57 -23.75
N MET A 111 -41.88 -44.87 -23.94
CA MET A 111 -40.94 -43.98 -24.62
C MET A 111 -41.08 -44.07 -26.15
N ASP A 112 -40.78 -42.98 -26.87
CA ASP A 112 -40.70 -43.02 -28.32
C ASP A 112 -39.51 -43.88 -28.82
N ALA A 113 -39.54 -44.22 -30.12
CA ALA A 113 -38.54 -45.10 -30.72
C ALA A 113 -37.11 -44.53 -30.67
N ALA A 114 -36.93 -43.20 -30.72
CA ALA A 114 -35.60 -42.59 -30.69
C ALA A 114 -35.00 -42.68 -29.28
N THR A 115 -35.81 -42.44 -28.26
CA THR A 115 -35.41 -42.58 -26.85
C THR A 115 -35.08 -44.03 -26.51
N GLN A 116 -35.89 -44.99 -26.98
CA GLN A 116 -35.59 -46.42 -26.79
C GLN A 116 -34.25 -46.83 -27.43
N GLU A 117 -33.95 -46.35 -28.64
CA GLU A 117 -32.67 -46.61 -29.31
C GLU A 117 -31.49 -45.92 -28.61
N ASN A 118 -31.67 -44.71 -28.07
CA ASN A 118 -30.66 -44.05 -27.24
C ASN A 118 -30.35 -44.86 -25.98
N VAL A 119 -31.37 -45.42 -25.31
CA VAL A 119 -31.20 -46.29 -24.14
C VAL A 119 -30.41 -47.56 -24.50
N LYS A 120 -30.76 -48.25 -25.60
CA LYS A 120 -30.02 -49.43 -26.08
C LYS A 120 -28.55 -49.11 -26.35
N TRP A 121 -28.32 -47.98 -27.02
CA TRP A 121 -26.98 -47.54 -27.35
C TRP A 121 -26.17 -47.20 -26.10
N MET A 122 -26.74 -46.43 -25.17
CA MET A 122 -26.06 -46.05 -23.92
C MET A 122 -25.72 -47.27 -23.07
N MET A 123 -26.63 -48.25 -22.95
CA MET A 123 -26.33 -49.50 -22.26
C MET A 123 -25.15 -50.24 -22.90
N SER A 124 -25.11 -50.26 -24.23
CA SER A 124 -24.03 -50.90 -25.00
C SER A 124 -22.70 -50.18 -24.78
N TYR A 125 -22.70 -48.84 -24.89
CA TYR A 125 -21.52 -48.00 -24.70
C TYR A 125 -20.95 -48.12 -23.29
N ILE A 126 -21.80 -48.05 -22.26
CA ILE A 126 -21.39 -48.15 -20.86
C ILE A 126 -20.80 -49.54 -20.56
N ALA A 127 -21.35 -50.60 -21.14
CA ALA A 127 -20.84 -51.95 -20.96
C ALA A 127 -19.42 -52.15 -21.53
N ASP A 128 -19.05 -51.40 -22.57
CA ASP A 128 -17.72 -51.41 -23.19
C ASP A 128 -16.78 -50.32 -22.64
N TYR A 129 -17.28 -49.43 -21.79
CA TYR A 129 -16.51 -48.29 -21.27
C TYR A 129 -15.40 -48.75 -20.31
N THR A 130 -14.16 -48.36 -20.62
CA THR A 130 -12.94 -48.70 -19.85
C THR A 130 -12.28 -47.51 -19.18
N GLY A 131 -12.92 -46.34 -19.20
CA GLY A 131 -12.40 -45.12 -18.57
C GLY A 131 -12.62 -45.07 -17.05
N GLU A 132 -12.42 -43.89 -16.46
CA GLU A 132 -12.29 -43.73 -14.99
C GLU A 132 -13.63 -43.57 -14.25
N ILE A 133 -14.74 -43.33 -14.96
CA ILE A 133 -16.04 -43.00 -14.36
C ILE A 133 -17.21 -43.98 -14.70
N PRO A 134 -17.01 -45.30 -14.82
CA PRO A 134 -18.05 -46.23 -15.28
C PRO A 134 -19.30 -46.23 -14.38
N GLY A 135 -19.12 -46.09 -13.05
CA GLY A 135 -20.24 -45.92 -12.14
C GLY A 135 -21.06 -44.65 -12.44
N SER A 136 -20.40 -43.51 -12.65
CA SER A 136 -21.11 -42.24 -12.90
C SER A 136 -21.91 -42.27 -14.21
N LEU A 137 -21.40 -42.95 -15.24
CA LEU A 137 -22.14 -43.15 -16.49
C LEU A 137 -23.34 -44.09 -16.32
N PHE A 138 -23.23 -45.12 -15.47
CA PHE A 138 -24.38 -45.94 -15.08
C PHE A 138 -25.50 -45.07 -14.49
N MET A 139 -25.16 -44.17 -13.58
CA MET A 139 -26.14 -43.24 -13.00
C MET A 139 -26.67 -42.24 -14.01
N ALA A 140 -25.85 -41.78 -14.95
CA ALA A 140 -26.27 -40.89 -16.02
C ALA A 140 -27.38 -41.52 -16.89
N LEU A 141 -27.22 -42.78 -17.31
CA LEU A 141 -28.26 -43.51 -18.04
C LEU A 141 -29.54 -43.69 -17.20
N GLN A 142 -29.40 -43.97 -15.90
CA GLN A 142 -30.56 -44.04 -15.00
C GLN A 142 -31.30 -42.70 -14.87
N THR A 143 -30.57 -41.58 -14.86
CA THR A 143 -31.15 -40.23 -14.93
C THR A 143 -31.87 -40.01 -16.26
N TYR A 144 -31.25 -40.38 -17.39
CA TYR A 144 -31.85 -40.23 -18.71
C TYR A 144 -33.16 -41.02 -18.86
N ILE A 145 -33.19 -42.27 -18.40
CA ILE A 145 -34.41 -43.09 -18.37
C ILE A 145 -35.47 -42.41 -17.51
N TRP A 146 -35.11 -41.97 -16.31
CA TRP A 146 -36.04 -41.30 -15.39
C TRP A 146 -36.63 -40.00 -15.95
N ASP A 147 -35.83 -39.19 -16.64
CA ASP A 147 -36.29 -37.91 -17.20
C ASP A 147 -37.30 -38.08 -18.32
N ASN A 148 -37.20 -39.19 -19.07
CA ASN A 148 -38.05 -39.52 -20.20
C ASN A 148 -39.24 -40.46 -19.86
N GLN A 149 -39.43 -40.82 -18.58
CA GLN A 149 -40.59 -41.58 -18.11
C GLN A 149 -41.75 -40.66 -17.71
N SER A 150 -42.99 -41.14 -17.93
CA SER A 150 -44.20 -40.37 -17.62
C SER A 150 -44.66 -40.54 -16.16
N ASP A 151 -44.40 -41.70 -15.55
CA ASP A 151 -44.71 -42.00 -14.14
C ASP A 151 -43.48 -41.83 -13.25
N LYS A 152 -43.40 -40.67 -12.58
CA LYS A 152 -42.35 -40.33 -11.61
C LYS A 152 -42.78 -40.60 -10.15
N SER A 153 -43.88 -41.33 -9.93
CA SER A 153 -44.45 -41.50 -8.59
C SER A 153 -43.73 -42.58 -7.77
N ALA A 154 -43.31 -42.22 -6.54
CA ALA A 154 -42.81 -43.18 -5.56
C ALA A 154 -43.91 -44.20 -5.27
N GLY A 155 -43.69 -45.47 -5.63
CA GLY A 155 -44.70 -46.53 -5.51
C GLY A 155 -45.45 -46.53 -4.17
N GLY A 156 -46.65 -45.95 -4.15
CA GLY A 156 -47.72 -46.18 -3.17
C GLY A 156 -47.42 -46.06 -1.67
N ASP A 157 -46.30 -45.48 -1.21
CA ASP A 157 -46.01 -45.33 0.24
C ASP A 157 -46.17 -43.86 0.71
N PRO A 158 -47.12 -43.58 1.63
CA PRO A 158 -47.33 -42.25 2.21
C PRO A 158 -46.38 -41.89 3.37
N SER A 159 -45.37 -42.72 3.69
CA SER A 159 -44.47 -42.52 4.83
C SER A 159 -43.48 -41.36 4.71
N GLY A 160 -43.27 -40.82 3.51
CA GLY A 160 -42.37 -39.68 3.29
C GLY A 160 -40.88 -39.99 3.50
N ASP A 161 -40.51 -41.26 3.63
CA ASP A 161 -39.15 -41.70 3.99
C ASP A 161 -38.43 -42.43 2.85
N ILE A 162 -38.85 -42.20 1.59
CA ILE A 162 -38.24 -42.83 0.41
C ILE A 162 -38.03 -41.79 -0.70
N ASP A 163 -36.76 -41.39 -0.87
CA ASP A 163 -36.26 -40.71 -2.06
C ASP A 163 -36.44 -41.65 -3.27
N ALA A 164 -37.57 -41.51 -3.96
CA ALA A 164 -37.83 -42.15 -5.24
C ALA A 164 -37.20 -41.31 -6.34
N GLY A 165 -36.04 -41.74 -6.84
CA GLY A 165 -35.36 -41.17 -8.00
C GLY A 165 -34.70 -39.81 -7.77
N GLY A 166 -35.27 -38.97 -6.91
CA GLY A 166 -34.80 -37.63 -6.57
C GLY A 166 -33.35 -37.62 -6.12
N PHE A 167 -32.54 -36.82 -6.80
CA PHE A 167 -31.22 -36.48 -6.30
C PHE A 167 -31.41 -35.54 -5.12
N ALA A 168 -30.69 -35.78 -4.03
CA ALA A 168 -30.85 -35.00 -2.81
C ALA A 168 -30.39 -33.54 -2.92
N ASN A 169 -29.60 -33.21 -3.95
CA ASN A 169 -29.31 -31.83 -4.30
C ASN A 169 -29.25 -31.67 -5.82
N GLN A 170 -29.53 -30.43 -6.24
CA GLN A 170 -29.56 -30.00 -7.63
C GLN A 170 -28.21 -30.29 -8.32
N ASP A 171 -27.09 -30.06 -7.63
CA ASP A 171 -25.74 -30.21 -8.21
C ASP A 171 -25.40 -31.63 -8.62
N THR A 172 -25.79 -32.63 -7.82
CA THR A 172 -25.57 -34.04 -8.16
C THR A 172 -26.46 -34.46 -9.34
N TYR A 173 -27.71 -33.99 -9.40
CA TYR A 173 -28.59 -34.22 -10.55
C TYR A 173 -27.97 -33.66 -11.83
N ASP A 174 -27.55 -32.41 -11.79
CA ASP A 174 -27.02 -31.71 -12.95
C ASP A 174 -25.67 -32.26 -13.41
N GLN A 175 -24.86 -32.81 -12.50
CA GLN A 175 -23.68 -33.58 -12.85
C GLN A 175 -24.04 -34.81 -13.72
N TYR A 176 -25.06 -35.58 -13.33
CA TYR A 176 -25.50 -36.75 -14.11
C TYR A 176 -26.22 -36.37 -15.40
N VAL A 177 -26.92 -35.23 -15.42
CA VAL A 177 -27.46 -34.65 -16.65
C VAL A 177 -26.34 -34.35 -17.65
N GLY A 178 -25.27 -33.69 -17.19
CA GLY A 178 -24.08 -33.45 -18.01
C GLY A 178 -23.46 -34.73 -18.56
N TYR A 179 -23.38 -35.79 -17.74
CA TYR A 179 -22.85 -37.08 -18.19
C TYR A 179 -23.72 -37.76 -19.25
N TYR A 180 -25.05 -37.73 -19.17
CA TYR A 180 -25.87 -38.37 -20.20
C TYR A 180 -25.92 -37.54 -21.49
N ASN A 181 -25.89 -36.21 -21.40
CA ASN A 181 -25.76 -35.34 -22.58
C ASN A 181 -24.45 -35.61 -23.32
N TRP A 182 -23.36 -35.84 -22.58
CA TRP A 182 -22.10 -36.31 -23.16
C TRP A 182 -22.26 -37.66 -23.87
N LEU A 183 -22.97 -38.63 -23.28
CA LEU A 183 -23.26 -39.92 -23.93
C LEU A 183 -24.05 -39.73 -25.24
N LEU A 184 -25.05 -38.84 -25.27
CA LEU A 184 -25.79 -38.52 -26.50
C LEU A 184 -24.88 -37.92 -27.58
N GLY A 185 -23.94 -37.06 -27.20
CA GLY A 185 -22.91 -36.54 -28.11
C GLY A 185 -21.99 -37.64 -28.66
N GLN A 186 -21.56 -38.59 -27.82
CA GLN A 186 -20.78 -39.74 -28.28
C GLN A 186 -21.56 -40.59 -29.30
N LYS A 187 -22.85 -40.81 -29.08
CA LYS A 187 -23.72 -41.50 -30.03
C LYS A 187 -23.81 -40.76 -31.36
N ALA A 188 -24.04 -39.45 -31.32
CA ALA A 188 -24.14 -38.62 -32.51
C ALA A 188 -22.84 -38.62 -33.33
N ASN A 189 -21.68 -38.66 -32.68
CA ASN A 189 -20.38 -38.81 -33.34
C ASN A 189 -20.24 -40.17 -34.04
N GLU A 190 -20.56 -41.26 -33.34
CA GLU A 190 -20.53 -42.60 -33.93
C GLU A 190 -21.53 -42.72 -35.11
N ASP A 191 -22.73 -42.15 -34.96
CA ASP A 191 -23.76 -42.10 -36.01
C ASP A 191 -23.23 -41.35 -37.25
N ALA A 192 -22.56 -40.22 -37.05
CA ALA A 192 -21.95 -39.44 -38.13
C ALA A 192 -20.82 -40.20 -38.84
N GLU A 193 -19.95 -40.90 -38.10
CA GLU A 193 -18.87 -41.71 -38.68
C GLU A 193 -19.40 -42.89 -39.49
N LEU A 194 -20.40 -43.60 -38.97
CA LEU A 194 -21.04 -44.71 -39.65
C LEU A 194 -21.78 -44.22 -40.92
N GLN A 195 -22.46 -43.07 -40.84
CA GLN A 195 -23.16 -42.48 -41.98
C GLN A 195 -22.20 -41.95 -43.05
N ALA A 196 -21.06 -41.39 -42.68
CA ALA A 196 -20.02 -40.96 -43.62
C ALA A 196 -19.49 -42.15 -44.44
N LYS A 197 -19.29 -43.30 -43.79
CA LYS A 197 -18.91 -44.55 -44.47
C LYS A 197 -20.04 -45.08 -45.35
N VAL A 198 -21.30 -44.98 -44.94
CA VAL A 198 -22.46 -45.33 -45.79
C VAL A 198 -22.51 -44.45 -47.03
N LYS A 199 -22.26 -43.14 -46.90
CA LYS A 199 -22.19 -42.20 -48.02
C LYS A 199 -21.02 -42.53 -48.96
N GLU A 200 -19.86 -42.87 -48.42
CA GLU A 200 -18.71 -43.35 -49.20
C GLU A 200 -19.05 -44.61 -50.01
N TYR A 201 -19.75 -45.58 -49.42
CA TYR A 201 -20.22 -46.77 -50.14
C TYR A 201 -21.26 -46.43 -51.21
N ALA A 202 -22.18 -45.50 -50.93
CA ALA A 202 -23.17 -45.03 -51.90
C ALA A 202 -22.52 -44.33 -53.11
N GLU A 203 -21.48 -43.53 -52.90
CA GLU A 203 -20.66 -42.91 -53.97
C GLU A 203 -19.93 -43.95 -54.82
N GLN A 204 -19.63 -45.13 -54.25
CA GLN A 204 -19.08 -46.29 -54.95
C GLN A 204 -20.15 -47.19 -55.61
N GLY A 205 -21.43 -46.81 -55.54
CA GLY A 205 -22.55 -47.57 -56.09
C GLY A 205 -22.96 -48.81 -55.28
N ILE A 206 -22.49 -48.91 -54.03
CA ILE A 206 -22.75 -50.02 -53.10
C ILE A 206 -23.83 -49.58 -52.11
N GLN A 207 -24.92 -50.34 -51.99
CA GLN A 207 -25.90 -50.11 -50.93
C GLN A 207 -25.35 -50.62 -49.60
N ALA A 208 -25.26 -49.72 -48.63
CA ALA A 208 -24.80 -49.99 -47.27
C ALA A 208 -25.86 -49.53 -46.26
N SER A 209 -26.08 -50.31 -45.20
CA SER A 209 -26.94 -49.93 -44.08
C SER A 209 -26.25 -50.19 -42.75
N ILE A 210 -26.61 -49.40 -41.74
CA ILE A 210 -26.15 -49.55 -40.37
C ILE A 210 -27.07 -50.57 -39.70
N VAL A 211 -26.51 -51.65 -39.14
CA VAL A 211 -27.24 -52.68 -38.42
C VAL A 211 -26.51 -53.05 -37.13
N GLU A 212 -27.23 -53.61 -36.17
CA GLU A 212 -26.63 -54.23 -35.00
C GLU A 212 -25.88 -55.52 -35.41
N ASP A 213 -24.76 -55.80 -34.75
CA ASP A 213 -24.01 -57.03 -34.94
C ASP A 213 -24.59 -58.15 -34.07
N ASP A 214 -25.31 -59.08 -34.70
CA ASP A 214 -25.88 -60.24 -34.02
C ASP A 214 -24.85 -61.06 -33.21
N SER A 215 -23.57 -61.01 -33.58
CA SER A 215 -22.50 -61.75 -32.89
C SER A 215 -22.13 -61.17 -31.52
N SER A 216 -22.37 -59.86 -31.31
CA SER A 216 -22.10 -59.16 -30.05
C SER A 216 -23.35 -58.98 -29.19
N LYS A 217 -24.52 -59.36 -29.73
CA LYS A 217 -25.82 -59.09 -29.13
C LYS A 217 -26.11 -59.98 -27.93
N TRP A 218 -26.44 -59.37 -26.80
CA TRP A 218 -26.96 -60.05 -25.61
C TRP A 218 -27.91 -59.16 -24.83
N ALA A 219 -28.82 -59.80 -24.09
CA ALA A 219 -29.81 -59.09 -23.27
C ALA A 219 -30.09 -59.88 -21.98
N VAL A 220 -30.39 -59.18 -20.88
CA VAL A 220 -30.73 -59.75 -19.58
C VAL A 220 -31.97 -59.05 -19.03
N LEU A 221 -32.97 -59.81 -18.57
CA LEU A 221 -34.17 -59.31 -17.89
C LEU A 221 -34.35 -60.04 -16.57
N ALA A 222 -34.35 -59.31 -15.46
CA ALA A 222 -34.64 -59.79 -14.12
C ALA A 222 -35.97 -59.24 -13.62
N THR A 223 -36.87 -60.15 -13.21
CA THR A 223 -38.20 -59.81 -12.70
C THR A 223 -38.42 -60.44 -11.32
N SER A 224 -39.18 -59.76 -10.47
CA SER A 224 -39.49 -60.21 -9.12
C SER A 224 -40.76 -61.06 -9.08
N SER A 225 -40.76 -62.09 -8.23
CA SER A 225 -41.96 -62.89 -7.92
C SER A 225 -43.01 -62.14 -7.07
N VAL A 226 -42.62 -61.00 -6.47
CA VAL A 226 -43.50 -60.10 -5.72
C VAL A 226 -44.08 -59.06 -6.67
N SER A 227 -45.41 -59.02 -6.78
CA SER A 227 -46.15 -58.06 -7.61
C SER A 227 -45.88 -56.60 -7.19
N GLY A 228 -45.73 -55.71 -8.18
CA GLY A 228 -45.44 -54.29 -7.96
C GLY A 228 -43.96 -53.95 -7.69
N ARG A 229 -43.05 -54.94 -7.75
CA ARG A 229 -41.61 -54.69 -7.70
C ARG A 229 -41.03 -54.43 -9.09
N GLN A 230 -39.98 -53.63 -9.11
CA GLN A 230 -39.28 -53.14 -10.30
C GLN A 230 -38.63 -54.26 -11.08
N ALA A 231 -38.56 -54.12 -12.40
CA ALA A 231 -37.75 -54.96 -13.26
C ALA A 231 -36.35 -54.35 -13.50
N PHE A 232 -35.37 -55.22 -13.71
CA PHE A 232 -34.01 -54.85 -14.10
C PHE A 232 -33.68 -55.40 -15.46
N ALA A 233 -33.07 -54.59 -16.30
CA ALA A 233 -32.71 -54.97 -17.65
C ALA A 233 -31.28 -54.58 -17.99
N ALA A 234 -30.68 -55.29 -18.94
CA ALA A 234 -29.45 -54.90 -19.59
C ALA A 234 -29.50 -55.35 -21.05
N TYR A 235 -28.97 -54.52 -21.93
CA TYR A 235 -28.87 -54.81 -23.35
C TYR A 235 -27.51 -54.39 -23.87
N HIS A 236 -27.02 -55.10 -24.87
CA HIS A 236 -25.81 -54.75 -25.58
C HIS A 236 -25.84 -55.24 -27.01
N ALA A 237 -25.50 -54.35 -27.95
CA ALA A 237 -25.16 -54.71 -29.31
C ALA A 237 -24.16 -53.69 -29.88
N THR A 238 -23.06 -54.17 -30.47
CA THR A 238 -22.19 -53.32 -31.28
C THR A 238 -22.85 -53.04 -32.63
N ARG A 239 -22.53 -51.90 -33.24
CA ARG A 239 -23.10 -51.50 -34.55
C ARG A 239 -22.07 -51.73 -35.65
N LYS A 240 -22.53 -52.18 -36.81
CA LYS A 240 -21.68 -52.42 -37.99
C LYS A 240 -22.37 -51.99 -39.27
N ILE A 241 -21.58 -51.78 -40.31
CA ILE A 241 -22.07 -51.53 -41.66
C ILE A 241 -22.18 -52.86 -42.40
N VAL A 242 -23.31 -53.12 -43.04
CA VAL A 242 -23.52 -54.27 -43.91
C VAL A 242 -23.80 -53.80 -45.33
N THR A 243 -23.13 -54.42 -46.31
CA THR A 243 -23.26 -54.12 -47.74
C THR A 243 -24.01 -55.25 -48.47
N GLY A 244 -25.05 -54.93 -49.25
CA GLY A 244 -25.85 -55.92 -50.01
C GLY A 244 -25.54 -55.93 -51.52
N PRO A 245 -25.81 -57.04 -52.26
CA PRO A 245 -25.71 -57.05 -53.71
C PRO A 245 -26.88 -56.30 -54.37
N SER A 246 -26.59 -55.55 -55.44
CA SER A 246 -27.61 -54.87 -56.23
C SER A 246 -28.51 -55.86 -56.97
N SER A 247 -29.81 -55.80 -56.72
CA SER A 247 -30.82 -56.35 -57.62
C SER A 247 -31.97 -55.36 -57.71
N GLY A 248 -32.22 -54.91 -58.94
CA GLY A 248 -33.31 -54.01 -59.28
C GLY A 248 -34.70 -54.67 -59.19
N ASP A 249 -35.69 -53.78 -59.31
CA ASP A 249 -37.14 -53.95 -59.34
C ASP A 249 -37.84 -54.36 -58.03
N GLY A 250 -38.50 -53.36 -57.45
CA GLY A 250 -39.56 -53.48 -56.46
C GLY A 250 -40.27 -52.14 -56.31
N ASP A 251 -41.39 -51.99 -57.03
CA ASP A 251 -42.33 -50.85 -56.99
C ASP A 251 -42.56 -50.32 -55.58
N ASN A 252 -42.10 -49.09 -55.31
CA ASN A 252 -42.75 -48.19 -54.38
C ASN A 252 -43.13 -46.95 -55.20
N PRO A 253 -44.41 -46.51 -55.22
CA PRO A 253 -44.74 -45.26 -55.87
C PRO A 253 -43.90 -44.15 -55.21
N PRO A 254 -43.41 -43.15 -55.96
CA PRO A 254 -42.83 -41.98 -55.32
C PRO A 254 -43.87 -41.43 -54.33
N PRO A 255 -43.49 -41.11 -53.08
CA PRO A 255 -44.41 -40.42 -52.19
C PRO A 255 -44.86 -39.17 -52.92
N VAL A 256 -46.18 -38.94 -52.96
CA VAL A 256 -46.75 -37.71 -53.49
C VAL A 256 -46.03 -36.54 -52.81
N ALA A 257 -45.40 -35.67 -53.59
CA ALA A 257 -44.82 -34.43 -53.09
C ALA A 257 -45.91 -33.68 -52.31
N GLY A 258 -45.71 -33.53 -51.00
CA GLY A 258 -46.55 -32.66 -50.18
C GLY A 258 -46.11 -31.21 -50.39
N ASP A 259 -47.05 -30.29 -50.30
CA ASP A 259 -46.91 -28.83 -50.45
C ASP A 259 -46.60 -28.11 -49.11
N GLY A 260 -46.06 -28.84 -48.11
CA GLY A 260 -45.76 -28.29 -46.79
C GLY A 260 -44.28 -27.93 -46.63
N ASP A 261 -44.00 -26.87 -45.85
CA ASP A 261 -42.64 -26.43 -45.52
C ASP A 261 -42.45 -26.36 -43.99
N ILE A 262 -41.24 -26.65 -43.50
CA ILE A 262 -40.85 -26.44 -42.10
C ILE A 262 -39.86 -25.28 -42.03
N THR A 263 -40.16 -24.29 -41.19
CA THR A 263 -39.22 -23.25 -40.77
C THR A 263 -38.70 -23.57 -39.37
N PHE A 264 -37.45 -23.99 -39.27
CA PHE A 264 -36.76 -24.15 -38.00
C PHE A 264 -36.08 -22.84 -37.59
N LYS A 265 -36.21 -22.43 -36.33
CA LYS A 265 -35.63 -21.20 -35.77
C LYS A 265 -34.75 -21.51 -34.58
N LYS A 266 -33.52 -21.03 -34.64
CA LYS A 266 -32.55 -21.06 -33.55
C LYS A 266 -32.44 -19.69 -32.92
N VAL A 267 -32.67 -19.59 -31.61
CA VAL A 267 -32.59 -18.33 -30.88
C VAL A 267 -31.71 -18.44 -29.64
N GLN A 268 -31.22 -17.30 -29.15
CA GLN A 268 -30.58 -17.21 -27.84
C GLN A 268 -31.64 -17.35 -26.75
N ALA A 269 -31.39 -18.23 -25.78
CA ALA A 269 -32.32 -18.56 -24.72
C ALA A 269 -32.85 -17.32 -23.99
N GLY A 270 -34.17 -17.29 -23.80
CA GLY A 270 -34.86 -16.15 -23.19
C GLY A 270 -34.95 -14.88 -24.06
N THR A 271 -34.60 -14.95 -25.35
CA THR A 271 -34.68 -13.82 -26.30
C THR A 271 -35.21 -14.27 -27.67
N ASP A 272 -35.70 -13.31 -28.48
CA ASP A 272 -36.06 -13.56 -29.89
C ASP A 272 -34.86 -13.41 -30.86
N ARG A 273 -33.63 -13.30 -30.34
CA ARG A 273 -32.43 -13.09 -31.16
C ARG A 273 -32.04 -14.38 -31.86
N GLY A 274 -32.12 -14.39 -33.18
CA GLY A 274 -31.67 -15.50 -34.02
C GLY A 274 -30.16 -15.79 -33.92
N LEU A 275 -29.80 -17.07 -33.93
CA LEU A 275 -28.41 -17.55 -33.87
C LEU A 275 -27.99 -18.27 -35.16
N ASP A 276 -27.12 -17.61 -35.94
CA ASP A 276 -26.53 -18.18 -37.16
C ASP A 276 -25.32 -19.08 -36.82
N GLY A 277 -25.10 -20.12 -37.64
CA GLY A 277 -23.93 -20.99 -37.56
C GLY A 277 -24.11 -22.29 -36.77
N ALA A 278 -25.31 -22.56 -36.23
CA ALA A 278 -25.61 -23.84 -35.61
C ALA A 278 -25.79 -24.93 -36.67
N VAL A 279 -25.16 -26.09 -36.51
CA VAL A 279 -25.27 -27.22 -37.45
C VAL A 279 -26.27 -28.23 -36.90
N TYR A 280 -27.28 -28.60 -37.70
CA TYR A 280 -28.32 -29.55 -37.32
C TYR A 280 -28.31 -30.79 -38.20
N ASN A 281 -28.54 -31.95 -37.57
CA ASN A 281 -28.99 -33.16 -38.25
C ASN A 281 -30.52 -33.19 -38.27
N ILE A 282 -31.09 -33.52 -39.43
CA ILE A 282 -32.54 -33.57 -39.66
C ILE A 282 -32.94 -35.02 -39.87
N TYR A 283 -33.84 -35.51 -39.03
CA TYR A 283 -34.36 -36.86 -39.05
C TYR A 283 -35.82 -36.87 -39.48
N ARG A 284 -36.22 -37.96 -40.11
CA ARG A 284 -37.61 -38.30 -40.38
C ARG A 284 -37.89 -39.72 -39.87
N ASP A 285 -38.90 -39.86 -39.03
CA ASP A 285 -39.34 -41.14 -38.46
C ASP A 285 -38.15 -41.97 -37.90
N GLY A 286 -37.19 -41.29 -37.28
CA GLY A 286 -35.98 -41.88 -36.70
C GLY A 286 -34.80 -42.10 -37.66
N GLN A 287 -34.92 -41.78 -38.96
CA GLN A 287 -33.85 -41.90 -39.94
C GLN A 287 -33.28 -40.53 -40.34
N ILE A 288 -31.95 -40.38 -40.40
CA ILE A 288 -31.31 -39.15 -40.87
C ILE A 288 -31.66 -38.95 -42.35
N VAL A 289 -32.29 -37.81 -42.67
CA VAL A 289 -32.65 -37.42 -44.04
C VAL A 289 -31.84 -36.25 -44.56
N GLY A 290 -31.14 -35.50 -43.69
CA GLY A 290 -30.27 -34.41 -44.10
C GLY A 290 -29.53 -33.75 -42.94
N SER A 291 -28.76 -32.72 -43.26
CA SER A 291 -28.11 -31.80 -42.30
C SER A 291 -28.06 -30.40 -42.90
N ASP A 292 -28.25 -29.37 -42.10
CA ASP A 292 -28.18 -27.97 -42.54
C ASP A 292 -27.63 -27.04 -41.45
N VAL A 293 -27.31 -25.80 -41.80
CA VAL A 293 -26.74 -24.79 -40.90
C VAL A 293 -27.68 -23.59 -40.79
N THR A 294 -27.91 -23.13 -39.57
CA THR A 294 -28.77 -21.95 -39.33
C THR A 294 -28.16 -20.70 -39.97
N SER A 295 -28.97 -19.95 -40.71
CA SER A 295 -28.56 -18.72 -41.40
C SER A 295 -29.69 -17.70 -41.44
N ASN A 296 -29.39 -16.45 -41.83
CA ASN A 296 -30.38 -15.37 -41.96
C ASN A 296 -31.16 -15.06 -40.66
N GLY A 297 -30.48 -15.04 -39.52
CA GLY A 297 -31.12 -14.84 -38.22
C GLY A 297 -31.64 -16.13 -37.61
N GLY A 298 -30.87 -17.22 -37.73
CA GLY A 298 -31.06 -18.49 -37.06
C GLY A 298 -32.01 -19.45 -37.76
N ILE A 299 -32.23 -19.33 -39.07
CA ILE A 299 -33.29 -20.08 -39.77
C ILE A 299 -32.71 -21.25 -40.58
N ILE A 300 -33.41 -22.39 -40.57
CA ILE A 300 -33.30 -23.48 -41.54
C ILE A 300 -34.67 -23.67 -42.19
N GLU A 301 -34.74 -23.75 -43.52
CA GLU A 301 -35.97 -24.02 -44.28
C GLU A 301 -35.91 -25.41 -44.92
N VAL A 302 -36.87 -26.26 -44.58
CA VAL A 302 -37.04 -27.59 -45.19
C VAL A 302 -38.30 -27.57 -46.03
N ASN A 303 -38.14 -27.58 -47.35
CA ASN A 303 -39.26 -27.48 -48.29
C ASN A 303 -39.74 -28.86 -48.74
N ASP A 304 -40.98 -28.91 -49.25
CA ASP A 304 -41.61 -30.12 -49.81
C ASP A 304 -41.68 -31.30 -48.81
N VAL A 305 -41.94 -31.02 -47.53
CA VAL A 305 -41.95 -32.04 -46.47
C VAL A 305 -43.15 -32.97 -46.59
N THR A 306 -42.87 -34.26 -46.42
CA THR A 306 -43.87 -35.33 -46.47
C THR A 306 -44.33 -35.76 -45.07
N LYS A 307 -45.49 -36.42 -44.99
CA LYS A 307 -46.09 -36.92 -43.75
C LYS A 307 -45.11 -37.77 -42.92
N GLY A 308 -44.97 -37.47 -41.63
CA GLY A 308 -44.07 -38.15 -40.70
C GLY A 308 -43.59 -37.25 -39.55
N LEU A 309 -42.86 -37.82 -38.60
CA LEU A 309 -42.21 -37.07 -37.52
C LEU A 309 -40.86 -36.55 -38.00
N TRP A 310 -40.70 -35.23 -38.04
CA TRP A 310 -39.44 -34.57 -38.36
C TRP A 310 -38.76 -34.12 -37.08
N THR A 311 -37.46 -34.40 -36.93
CA THR A 311 -36.69 -34.10 -35.72
C THR A 311 -35.38 -33.41 -36.07
N PHE A 312 -35.10 -32.31 -35.39
CA PHE A 312 -33.88 -31.52 -35.52
C PHE A 312 -33.02 -31.77 -34.29
N VAL A 313 -31.78 -32.22 -34.49
CA VAL A 313 -30.80 -32.46 -33.42
C VAL A 313 -29.58 -31.61 -33.69
N GLU A 314 -29.23 -30.75 -32.74
CA GLU A 314 -28.04 -29.92 -32.87
C GLU A 314 -26.78 -30.77 -32.81
N ARG A 315 -25.82 -30.44 -33.67
CA ARG A 315 -24.53 -31.11 -33.79
C ARG A 315 -23.38 -30.19 -33.39
N GLU A 316 -23.47 -28.94 -33.79
CA GLU A 316 -22.49 -27.91 -33.45
C GLU A 316 -23.24 -26.63 -33.09
N ALA A 317 -22.97 -26.07 -31.91
CA ALA A 317 -23.56 -24.82 -31.48
C ALA A 317 -22.89 -23.62 -32.18
N PRO A 318 -23.59 -22.48 -32.28
CA PRO A 318 -23.03 -21.20 -32.65
C PRO A 318 -21.86 -20.79 -31.76
N GLU A 319 -20.95 -19.97 -32.29
CA GLU A 319 -19.81 -19.45 -31.52
C GLU A 319 -20.27 -18.72 -30.25
N GLY A 320 -19.73 -19.13 -29.10
CA GLY A 320 -20.06 -18.56 -27.78
C GLY A 320 -21.24 -19.22 -27.06
N PHE A 321 -21.91 -20.20 -27.68
CA PHE A 321 -23.05 -20.92 -27.12
C PHE A 321 -22.71 -22.38 -26.82
N ALA A 322 -23.40 -22.95 -25.83
CA ALA A 322 -23.23 -24.35 -25.47
C ALA A 322 -24.09 -25.24 -26.37
N LEU A 323 -23.53 -26.37 -26.82
CA LEU A 323 -24.24 -27.38 -27.60
C LEU A 323 -25.41 -27.98 -26.80
N ASP A 324 -26.62 -27.87 -27.35
CA ASP A 324 -27.81 -28.56 -26.84
C ASP A 324 -28.31 -29.62 -27.85
N PRO A 325 -27.91 -30.90 -27.69
CA PRO A 325 -28.32 -31.96 -28.61
C PRO A 325 -29.77 -32.42 -28.37
N THR A 326 -30.57 -31.70 -27.58
CA THR A 326 -31.97 -32.04 -27.33
C THR A 326 -32.76 -32.10 -28.65
N PRO A 327 -33.42 -33.24 -28.98
CA PRO A 327 -34.15 -33.36 -30.23
C PRO A 327 -35.43 -32.49 -30.23
N HIS A 328 -35.54 -31.60 -31.22
CA HIS A 328 -36.72 -30.77 -31.42
C HIS A 328 -37.57 -31.33 -32.56
N SER A 329 -38.77 -31.81 -32.26
CA SER A 329 -39.59 -32.56 -33.23
C SER A 329 -40.89 -31.85 -33.59
N VAL A 330 -41.33 -32.07 -34.84
CA VAL A 330 -42.65 -31.67 -35.33
C VAL A 330 -43.26 -32.79 -36.16
N TYR A 331 -44.53 -33.10 -35.91
CA TYR A 331 -45.26 -34.07 -36.72
C TYR A 331 -45.95 -33.36 -37.88
N VAL A 332 -45.63 -33.77 -39.11
CA VAL A 332 -46.18 -33.21 -40.34
C VAL A 332 -47.32 -34.10 -40.81
N ASP A 333 -48.52 -33.52 -40.99
CA ASP A 333 -49.69 -34.21 -41.56
C ASP A 333 -50.18 -33.47 -42.82
N VAL A 334 -49.69 -33.90 -43.98
CA VAL A 334 -49.99 -33.31 -45.31
C VAL A 334 -51.30 -33.86 -45.90
N THR A 335 -52.39 -33.71 -45.17
CA THR A 335 -53.75 -33.86 -45.69
C THR A 335 -54.46 -32.50 -45.62
N ASP A 336 -54.73 -31.92 -46.79
CA ASP A 336 -55.35 -30.60 -47.07
C ASP A 336 -54.49 -29.33 -46.83
N GLY A 337 -53.77 -28.90 -47.88
CA GLY A 337 -53.34 -27.53 -48.20
C GLY A 337 -51.99 -27.04 -47.63
N ASP A 338 -51.38 -26.04 -48.32
CA ASP A 338 -50.18 -25.25 -47.95
C ASP A 338 -50.15 -24.92 -46.44
N LYS A 339 -49.49 -25.75 -45.64
CA LYS A 339 -49.30 -25.53 -44.19
C LYS A 339 -47.82 -25.35 -43.90
N GLN A 340 -47.49 -24.23 -43.26
CA GLN A 340 -46.16 -23.98 -42.71
C GLN A 340 -46.07 -24.47 -41.27
N TYR A 341 -45.02 -25.22 -40.97
CA TYR A 341 -44.70 -25.68 -39.62
C TYR A 341 -43.54 -24.86 -39.07
N THR A 342 -43.54 -24.58 -37.76
CA THR A 342 -42.44 -23.87 -37.11
C THR A 342 -41.93 -24.66 -35.92
N VAL A 343 -40.62 -24.84 -35.86
CA VAL A 343 -39.91 -25.46 -34.75
C VAL A 343 -38.91 -24.45 -34.22
N THR A 344 -38.81 -24.29 -32.91
CA THR A 344 -37.85 -23.38 -32.28
C THR A 344 -36.95 -24.17 -31.34
N ALA A 345 -35.66 -23.88 -31.37
CA ALA A 345 -34.67 -24.34 -30.40
C ALA A 345 -33.88 -23.15 -29.82
N GLU A 346 -33.52 -23.23 -28.55
CA GLU A 346 -32.83 -22.18 -27.81
C GLU A 346 -31.42 -22.63 -27.41
N ASP A 347 -30.42 -21.73 -27.41
CA ASP A 347 -29.09 -22.01 -26.82
C ASP A 347 -28.80 -21.00 -25.74
N GLU A 348 -28.16 -21.50 -24.69
CA GLU A 348 -27.56 -20.69 -23.65
C GLU A 348 -26.08 -20.46 -23.94
N GLU A 349 -25.55 -19.33 -23.44
CA GLU A 349 -24.14 -18.98 -23.58
C GLU A 349 -23.24 -20.01 -22.86
N LEU A 350 -21.96 -20.05 -23.21
CA LEU A 350 -21.01 -20.92 -22.51
C LEU A 350 -20.88 -20.54 -21.02
N PRO A 351 -20.76 -21.51 -20.10
CA PRO A 351 -20.58 -21.25 -18.67
C PRO A 351 -19.33 -20.47 -18.32
N ASN A 352 -19.35 -19.87 -17.13
CA ASN A 352 -18.16 -19.34 -16.45
C ASN A 352 -17.88 -20.12 -15.15
N LEU A 353 -16.63 -20.11 -14.71
CA LEU A 353 -16.18 -20.67 -13.44
C LEU A 353 -15.46 -19.58 -12.64
N GLU A 354 -15.95 -19.31 -11.43
CA GLU A 354 -15.32 -18.42 -10.46
C GLU A 354 -14.69 -19.25 -9.33
N ILE A 355 -13.40 -19.08 -9.12
CA ILE A 355 -12.64 -19.75 -8.07
C ILE A 355 -12.36 -18.72 -6.99
N ILE A 356 -12.63 -19.07 -5.73
CA ILE A 356 -12.44 -18.20 -4.58
C ILE A 356 -11.51 -18.90 -3.58
N LYS A 357 -10.39 -18.27 -3.25
CA LYS A 357 -9.41 -18.80 -2.31
C LYS A 357 -9.27 -17.90 -1.09
N THR A 358 -9.46 -18.49 0.08
CA THR A 358 -9.40 -17.79 1.37
C THR A 358 -8.49 -18.49 2.38
N ASP A 359 -8.05 -17.73 3.37
CA ASP A 359 -7.41 -18.22 4.58
C ASP A 359 -8.46 -18.90 5.46
N ALA A 360 -8.18 -20.13 5.91
CA ALA A 360 -9.15 -20.97 6.61
C ALA A 360 -9.53 -20.44 8.00
N LEU A 361 -8.74 -19.56 8.61
CA LEU A 361 -8.98 -19.04 9.96
C LEU A 361 -9.62 -17.65 9.94
N SER A 362 -9.04 -16.74 9.15
CA SER A 362 -9.43 -15.33 9.07
C SER A 362 -10.49 -15.06 8.00
N GLY A 363 -10.57 -15.91 6.96
CA GLY A 363 -11.42 -15.69 5.80
C GLY A 363 -10.86 -14.68 4.78
N GLU A 364 -9.65 -14.16 5.00
CA GLU A 364 -9.00 -13.20 4.10
C GLU A 364 -8.63 -13.83 2.74
N PRO A 365 -8.61 -13.06 1.65
CA PRO A 365 -8.30 -13.57 0.33
C PRO A 365 -6.83 -14.01 0.18
N VAL A 366 -6.60 -15.12 -0.53
CA VAL A 366 -5.25 -15.67 -0.78
C VAL A 366 -4.90 -15.56 -2.26
N PRO A 367 -4.01 -14.61 -2.64
CA PRO A 367 -3.62 -14.39 -4.03
C PRO A 367 -2.59 -15.40 -4.52
N ASN A 368 -2.35 -15.46 -5.83
CA ASN A 368 -1.31 -16.27 -6.48
C ASN A 368 -1.37 -17.78 -6.18
N THR A 369 -2.53 -18.30 -5.77
CA THR A 369 -2.74 -19.75 -5.63
C THR A 369 -3.01 -20.34 -6.99
N VAL A 370 -2.25 -21.35 -7.40
CA VAL A 370 -2.39 -22.00 -8.70
C VAL A 370 -3.33 -23.19 -8.57
N ILE A 371 -4.42 -23.16 -9.32
CA ILE A 371 -5.42 -24.24 -9.39
C ILE A 371 -5.46 -24.80 -10.81
N SER A 372 -5.25 -26.10 -10.97
CA SER A 372 -5.48 -26.79 -12.23
C SER A 372 -6.97 -27.11 -12.38
N VAL A 373 -7.49 -26.91 -13.60
CA VAL A 373 -8.90 -27.10 -13.96
C VAL A 373 -8.95 -28.04 -15.15
N LYS A 374 -9.44 -29.26 -14.93
CA LYS A 374 -9.42 -30.34 -15.93
C LYS A 374 -10.84 -30.86 -16.17
N SER A 375 -11.26 -30.89 -17.43
CA SER A 375 -12.53 -31.48 -17.82
C SER A 375 -12.48 -33.00 -17.64
N VAL A 376 -13.54 -33.57 -17.08
CA VAL A 376 -13.78 -35.01 -16.94
C VAL A 376 -14.44 -35.57 -18.20
N THR A 377 -15.28 -34.78 -18.86
CA THR A 377 -16.12 -35.18 -20.00
C THR A 377 -15.58 -34.70 -21.35
N GLY A 378 -14.49 -33.92 -21.36
CA GLY A 378 -13.88 -33.38 -22.56
C GLY A 378 -12.36 -33.31 -22.44
N SER A 379 -11.71 -32.64 -23.39
CA SER A 379 -10.24 -32.51 -23.44
C SER A 379 -9.72 -31.21 -22.84
N TYR A 380 -10.58 -30.36 -22.29
CA TYR A 380 -10.18 -29.06 -21.75
C TYR A 380 -9.32 -29.24 -20.49
N SER A 381 -8.16 -28.56 -20.44
CA SER A 381 -7.28 -28.52 -19.27
C SER A 381 -6.54 -27.19 -19.24
N THR A 382 -6.57 -26.51 -18.10
CA THR A 382 -5.82 -25.27 -17.87
C THR A 382 -5.34 -25.18 -16.42
N SER A 383 -4.52 -24.18 -16.12
CA SER A 383 -4.22 -23.75 -14.74
C SER A 383 -4.45 -22.25 -14.64
N VAL A 384 -5.00 -21.81 -13.51
CA VAL A 384 -5.28 -20.41 -13.24
C VAL A 384 -4.73 -20.01 -11.87
N SER A 385 -4.28 -18.77 -11.75
CA SER A 385 -3.79 -18.20 -10.49
C SER A 385 -4.79 -17.20 -9.94
N THR A 386 -5.06 -17.24 -8.63
CA THR A 386 -5.92 -16.25 -7.98
C THR A 386 -5.32 -14.85 -8.02
N GLY A 387 -6.17 -13.85 -8.23
CA GLY A 387 -5.86 -12.43 -8.19
C GLY A 387 -5.69 -11.90 -6.77
N LYS A 388 -5.48 -10.57 -6.65
CA LYS A 388 -5.24 -9.91 -5.36
C LYS A 388 -6.39 -10.03 -4.36
N ASP A 389 -7.61 -10.15 -4.87
CA ASP A 389 -8.86 -10.36 -4.14
C ASP A 389 -9.11 -11.85 -3.85
N GLY A 390 -8.16 -12.73 -4.13
CA GLY A 390 -8.28 -14.16 -3.89
C GLY A 390 -9.18 -14.88 -4.88
N THR A 391 -9.62 -14.22 -5.96
CA THR A 391 -10.53 -14.81 -6.95
C THR A 391 -9.84 -15.08 -8.29
N ALA A 392 -10.37 -16.02 -9.08
CA ALA A 392 -9.98 -16.24 -10.47
C ALA A 392 -11.21 -16.65 -11.29
N THR A 393 -11.43 -15.97 -12.42
CA THR A 393 -12.56 -16.25 -13.31
C THR A 393 -12.06 -16.86 -14.62
N LEU A 394 -12.66 -17.98 -15.01
CA LEU A 394 -12.50 -18.60 -16.31
C LEU A 394 -13.83 -18.45 -17.07
N GLU A 395 -13.78 -17.75 -18.19
CA GLU A 395 -14.98 -17.42 -18.97
C GLU A 395 -15.14 -18.34 -20.18
N SER A 396 -16.39 -18.50 -20.63
CA SER A 396 -16.76 -19.23 -21.84
C SER A 396 -16.19 -20.65 -21.91
N LEU A 397 -16.27 -21.37 -20.79
CA LEU A 397 -15.83 -22.75 -20.69
C LEU A 397 -16.84 -23.68 -21.37
N PRO A 398 -16.40 -24.78 -22.01
CA PRO A 398 -17.32 -25.82 -22.44
C PRO A 398 -18.20 -26.31 -21.29
N ALA A 399 -19.50 -26.48 -21.52
CA ALA A 399 -20.38 -27.09 -20.52
C ALA A 399 -19.94 -28.53 -20.24
N GLY A 400 -19.95 -28.93 -18.97
CA GLY A 400 -19.46 -30.25 -18.57
C GLY A 400 -18.96 -30.30 -17.14
N VAL A 401 -18.35 -31.43 -16.77
CA VAL A 401 -17.85 -31.67 -15.41
C VAL A 401 -16.34 -31.44 -15.36
N TYR A 402 -15.87 -30.75 -14.32
CA TYR A 402 -14.48 -30.36 -14.14
C TYR A 402 -13.96 -30.75 -12.76
N VAL A 403 -12.71 -31.19 -12.70
CA VAL A 403 -11.94 -31.37 -11.45
C VAL A 403 -10.97 -30.21 -11.31
N LEU A 404 -11.06 -29.53 -10.17
CA LEU A 404 -10.18 -28.44 -9.75
C LEU A 404 -9.24 -28.96 -8.68
N ARG A 405 -7.93 -28.69 -8.81
CA ARG A 405 -6.92 -29.13 -7.85
C ARG A 405 -5.91 -28.03 -7.56
N GLU A 406 -5.58 -27.84 -6.29
CA GLU A 406 -4.49 -26.94 -5.89
C GLU A 406 -3.12 -27.53 -6.27
N GLU A 407 -2.35 -26.78 -7.05
CA GLU A 407 -1.00 -27.16 -7.47
C GLU A 407 0.08 -26.44 -6.65
N SER A 408 -0.18 -25.18 -6.28
CA SER A 408 0.70 -24.42 -5.39
C SER A 408 -0.04 -23.30 -4.69
N VAL A 409 0.44 -22.95 -3.50
CA VAL A 409 -0.06 -21.86 -2.66
C VAL A 409 1.10 -20.94 -2.31
N PRO A 410 0.88 -19.62 -2.16
CA PRO A 410 1.94 -18.71 -1.74
C PRO A 410 2.36 -19.00 -0.29
N SER A 411 3.60 -18.63 0.07
CA SER A 411 3.97 -18.54 1.49
C SER A 411 3.11 -17.46 2.18
N PRO A 412 2.62 -17.66 3.42
CA PRO A 412 2.96 -18.75 4.34
C PRO A 412 1.99 -19.95 4.33
N TYR A 413 1.19 -20.18 3.29
CA TYR A 413 0.14 -21.22 3.31
C TYR A 413 0.67 -22.65 3.11
N VAL A 414 -0.09 -23.62 3.62
CA VAL A 414 0.15 -25.07 3.45
C VAL A 414 -0.64 -25.56 2.25
N LEU A 415 0.03 -26.24 1.30
CA LEU A 415 -0.64 -26.86 0.16
C LEU A 415 -1.40 -28.12 0.59
N CYS A 416 -2.73 -28.05 0.63
CA CYS A 416 -3.57 -29.18 1.07
C CYS A 416 -3.86 -30.22 -0.02
N HIS A 417 -3.49 -29.96 -1.29
CA HIS A 417 -3.81 -30.79 -2.46
C HIS A 417 -5.31 -31.11 -2.59
N THR A 418 -6.17 -30.17 -2.18
CA THR A 418 -7.61 -30.35 -2.19
C THR A 418 -8.11 -30.48 -3.63
N GLU A 419 -8.98 -31.46 -3.89
CA GLU A 419 -9.66 -31.62 -5.17
C GLU A 419 -11.16 -31.31 -5.00
N GLN A 420 -11.73 -30.53 -5.93
CA GLN A 420 -13.16 -30.26 -6.01
C GLN A 420 -13.69 -30.61 -7.40
N THR A 421 -14.83 -31.28 -7.48
CA THR A 421 -15.52 -31.54 -8.75
C THR A 421 -16.71 -30.61 -8.89
N VAL A 422 -16.80 -29.87 -10.01
CA VAL A 422 -17.88 -28.93 -10.30
C VAL A 422 -18.50 -29.22 -11.66
N ALA A 423 -19.81 -28.99 -11.77
CA ALA A 423 -20.56 -29.11 -13.03
C ALA A 423 -20.88 -27.71 -13.56
N LEU A 424 -20.35 -27.38 -14.75
CA LEU A 424 -20.56 -26.11 -15.40
C LEU A 424 -21.77 -26.19 -16.33
N ARG A 425 -22.76 -25.33 -16.09
CA ARG A 425 -24.02 -25.29 -16.86
C ARG A 425 -24.02 -24.15 -17.87
N PRO A 426 -24.60 -24.36 -19.06
CA PRO A 426 -24.89 -23.26 -19.98
C PRO A 426 -25.52 -22.06 -19.26
N GLY A 427 -25.14 -20.86 -19.67
CA GLY A 427 -25.67 -19.59 -19.17
C GLY A 427 -25.41 -19.28 -17.68
N LYS A 428 -24.61 -20.07 -16.96
CA LYS A 428 -24.34 -19.89 -15.51
C LYS A 428 -22.87 -19.67 -15.19
N THR A 429 -22.64 -18.87 -14.15
CA THR A 429 -21.36 -18.81 -13.44
C THR A 429 -21.41 -19.75 -12.24
N THR A 430 -20.47 -20.68 -12.15
CA THR A 430 -20.34 -21.63 -11.03
C THR A 430 -19.21 -21.20 -10.11
N GLU A 431 -19.42 -21.19 -8.80
CA GLU A 431 -18.40 -20.85 -7.80
C GLU A 431 -17.72 -22.11 -7.23
N ALA A 432 -16.40 -22.10 -7.08
CA ALA A 432 -15.61 -23.11 -6.37
C ALA A 432 -14.77 -22.45 -5.26
N ARG A 433 -14.88 -22.94 -4.02
CA ARG A 433 -14.29 -22.29 -2.84
C ARG A 433 -13.21 -23.15 -2.20
N PHE A 434 -11.99 -22.62 -2.11
CA PHE A 434 -10.84 -23.26 -1.51
C PHE A 434 -10.36 -22.51 -0.25
N GLN A 435 -9.86 -23.26 0.72
CA GLN A 435 -9.36 -22.73 2.00
C GLN A 435 -8.05 -23.40 2.37
N ASP A 436 -7.05 -22.62 2.78
CA ASP A 436 -5.81 -23.16 3.36
C ASP A 436 -5.47 -22.49 4.68
N TYR A 437 -4.72 -23.23 5.50
CA TYR A 437 -4.11 -22.72 6.71
C TYR A 437 -2.70 -22.20 6.43
N GLN A 438 -2.28 -21.23 7.23
CA GLN A 438 -0.87 -20.83 7.29
C GLN A 438 -0.02 -21.93 7.93
N LYS A 439 1.26 -21.97 7.56
CA LYS A 439 2.28 -22.81 8.18
C LYS A 439 2.39 -22.47 9.67
N PRO A 440 2.57 -23.47 10.55
CA PRO A 440 2.81 -23.21 11.95
C PRO A 440 4.10 -22.44 12.21
N GLY A 441 4.08 -21.65 13.29
CA GLY A 441 5.26 -21.02 13.86
C GLY A 441 5.89 -21.87 14.97
N LEU A 442 7.21 -21.95 15.00
CA LEU A 442 7.99 -22.44 16.14
C LEU A 442 8.77 -21.28 16.73
N GLU A 443 8.51 -20.97 18.00
CA GLU A 443 9.32 -20.05 18.80
C GLU A 443 10.20 -20.84 19.78
N ILE A 444 11.51 -20.63 19.76
CA ILE A 444 12.43 -21.17 20.76
C ILE A 444 12.96 -20.02 21.60
N LEU A 445 12.83 -20.13 22.92
CA LEU A 445 13.34 -19.17 23.88
C LEU A 445 14.51 -19.78 24.66
N LYS A 446 15.67 -19.14 24.60
CA LYS A 446 16.87 -19.51 25.32
C LYS A 446 17.13 -18.57 26.48
N LYS A 447 17.16 -19.13 27.69
CA LYS A 447 17.35 -18.37 28.92
C LYS A 447 18.50 -18.90 29.77
N ASN A 448 19.06 -18.01 30.57
CA ASN A 448 19.96 -18.34 31.66
C ASN A 448 19.16 -18.93 32.82
N ILE A 449 19.62 -20.06 33.35
CA ILE A 449 18.98 -20.75 34.47
C ILE A 449 19.02 -19.95 35.78
N ALA A 450 20.00 -19.04 35.94
CA ALA A 450 20.19 -18.29 37.18
C ALA A 450 19.20 -17.11 37.33
N ASP A 451 18.96 -16.35 36.26
CA ASP A 451 18.23 -15.08 36.31
C ASP A 451 17.17 -14.92 35.21
N ASN A 452 16.97 -15.93 34.36
CA ASN A 452 16.09 -15.92 33.19
C ASN A 452 16.48 -14.90 32.10
N SER A 453 17.67 -14.30 32.17
CA SER A 453 18.17 -13.41 31.11
C SER A 453 18.29 -14.17 29.78
N PRO A 454 18.07 -13.50 28.64
CA PRO A 454 18.20 -14.14 27.33
C PRO A 454 19.65 -14.53 27.02
N ILE A 455 19.84 -15.61 26.27
CA ILE A 455 21.18 -16.04 25.80
C ILE A 455 21.20 -16.04 24.27
N GLU A 456 22.02 -15.16 23.70
CA GLU A 456 22.32 -15.07 22.28
C GLU A 456 23.30 -16.16 21.82
N GLY A 457 23.25 -16.53 20.54
CA GLY A 457 24.30 -17.32 19.89
C GLY A 457 24.19 -18.82 20.12
N VAL A 458 23.12 -19.31 20.73
CA VAL A 458 22.89 -20.76 20.91
C VAL A 458 22.22 -21.33 19.68
N THR A 459 22.81 -22.36 19.10
CA THR A 459 22.35 -23.01 17.87
C THR A 459 21.60 -24.29 18.17
N TYR A 460 20.39 -24.38 17.62
CA TYR A 460 19.52 -25.54 17.66
C TYR A 460 19.49 -26.24 16.31
N LYS A 461 19.41 -27.56 16.34
CA LYS A 461 19.02 -28.43 15.22
C LYS A 461 17.54 -28.78 15.44
N ILE A 462 16.72 -28.56 14.41
CA ILE A 462 15.27 -28.79 14.43
C ILE A 462 14.96 -29.83 13.36
N GLU A 463 14.56 -31.02 13.79
CA GLU A 463 14.32 -32.17 12.92
C GLU A 463 12.88 -32.62 13.03
N GLN A 464 12.24 -32.82 11.88
CA GLN A 464 10.92 -33.39 11.83
C GLN A 464 11.01 -34.90 12.14
N ILE A 465 10.15 -35.38 13.02
CA ILE A 465 10.06 -36.78 13.46
C ILE A 465 9.23 -37.60 12.47
N ASP A 466 8.18 -36.99 11.91
CA ASP A 466 7.22 -37.61 11.00
C ASP A 466 7.49 -37.33 9.51
N GLY A 467 8.67 -36.80 9.18
CA GLY A 467 9.07 -36.44 7.82
C GLY A 467 10.58 -36.22 7.67
N ASP A 468 10.99 -35.66 6.53
CA ASP A 468 12.41 -35.47 6.18
C ASP A 468 12.91 -34.02 6.39
N TYR A 469 12.08 -33.13 6.94
CA TYR A 469 12.48 -31.73 7.15
C TYR A 469 13.52 -31.61 8.27
N SER A 470 14.62 -30.92 8.01
CA SER A 470 15.64 -30.61 9.00
C SER A 470 16.20 -29.22 8.73
N THR A 471 16.38 -28.43 9.78
CA THR A 471 17.02 -27.11 9.73
C THR A 471 17.83 -26.85 10.99
N SER A 472 18.59 -25.75 11.00
CA SER A 472 19.27 -25.25 12.19
C SER A 472 19.08 -23.74 12.30
N ALA A 473 18.94 -23.25 13.51
CA ALA A 473 18.79 -21.82 13.77
C ALA A 473 19.52 -21.42 15.05
N THR A 474 19.97 -20.15 15.10
CA THR A 474 20.74 -19.60 16.22
C THR A 474 19.97 -18.47 16.87
N THR A 475 19.99 -18.41 18.21
CA THR A 475 19.28 -17.40 18.97
C THR A 475 19.82 -15.98 18.75
N ASP A 476 18.91 -15.02 18.64
CA ASP A 476 19.20 -13.59 18.55
C ASP A 476 19.64 -12.98 19.90
N GLU A 477 19.91 -11.66 19.92
CA GLU A 477 20.25 -10.88 21.12
C GLU A 477 19.21 -10.99 22.26
N GLN A 478 17.95 -11.33 21.94
CA GLN A 478 16.89 -11.57 22.91
C GLN A 478 16.71 -13.05 23.26
N GLY A 479 17.65 -13.91 22.83
CA GLY A 479 17.62 -15.34 23.09
C GLY A 479 16.48 -16.04 22.36
N ARG A 480 16.05 -15.55 21.18
CA ARG A 480 14.87 -16.06 20.48
C ARG A 480 15.23 -16.61 19.10
N ILE A 481 14.46 -17.60 18.68
CA ILE A 481 14.36 -18.09 17.30
C ILE A 481 12.88 -18.14 16.97
N PHE A 482 12.50 -17.67 15.78
CA PHE A 482 11.18 -17.88 15.20
C PHE A 482 11.31 -18.48 13.80
N LEU A 483 10.64 -19.59 13.55
CA LEU A 483 10.65 -20.30 12.27
C LEU A 483 9.23 -20.65 11.82
N GLU A 484 8.92 -20.48 10.54
CA GLU A 484 7.72 -21.04 9.92
C GLU A 484 8.06 -22.42 9.35
N LEU A 485 7.45 -23.47 9.91
CA LEU A 485 7.78 -24.86 9.63
C LEU A 485 6.59 -25.61 9.01
N PRO A 486 6.81 -26.72 8.29
CA PRO A 486 5.73 -27.63 7.93
C PRO A 486 4.96 -28.14 9.16
N VAL A 487 3.69 -28.52 8.99
CA VAL A 487 2.93 -29.25 10.02
C VAL A 487 3.60 -30.58 10.30
N GLY A 488 3.71 -30.95 11.58
CA GLY A 488 4.31 -32.21 12.00
C GLY A 488 4.90 -32.15 13.41
N SER A 489 5.48 -33.28 13.82
CA SER A 489 6.18 -33.41 15.09
C SER A 489 7.67 -33.13 14.91
N TYR A 490 8.28 -32.37 15.82
CA TYR A 490 9.69 -31.97 15.74
C TYR A 490 10.46 -32.33 17.01
N GLU A 491 11.73 -32.71 16.83
CA GLU A 491 12.75 -32.80 17.86
C GLU A 491 13.70 -31.60 17.74
N ILE A 492 13.90 -30.88 18.85
CA ILE A 492 14.74 -29.69 18.95
C ILE A 492 15.91 -30.00 19.86
N THR A 493 17.12 -29.97 19.30
CA THR A 493 18.36 -30.35 19.99
C THR A 493 19.35 -29.20 19.96
N GLU A 494 19.90 -28.83 21.12
CA GLU A 494 20.99 -27.84 21.20
C GLU A 494 22.30 -28.46 20.70
N VAL A 495 22.97 -27.82 19.74
CA VAL A 495 24.17 -28.39 19.08
C VAL A 495 25.42 -27.53 19.17
N ASN A 496 25.28 -26.23 19.40
CA ASN A 496 26.41 -25.32 19.57
C ASN A 496 26.03 -24.19 20.53
N VAL A 497 26.95 -23.82 21.42
CA VAL A 497 26.77 -22.71 22.36
C VAL A 497 28.01 -21.81 22.37
N PRO A 498 27.85 -20.53 22.71
CA PRO A 498 28.98 -19.64 22.98
C PRO A 498 29.94 -20.22 24.03
N SER A 499 31.22 -19.84 23.98
CA SER A 499 32.27 -20.39 24.87
C SER A 499 32.02 -20.15 26.36
N ASN A 500 31.24 -19.11 26.68
CA ASN A 500 30.82 -18.74 28.02
C ASN A 500 29.52 -19.43 28.46
N VAL A 501 28.91 -20.28 27.63
CA VAL A 501 27.66 -20.99 27.94
C VAL A 501 27.95 -22.48 28.06
N ILE A 502 27.32 -23.15 29.03
CA ILE A 502 27.43 -24.60 29.21
C ILE A 502 26.38 -25.27 28.33
N LEU A 503 26.81 -26.13 27.40
CA LEU A 503 25.94 -26.89 26.49
C LEU A 503 25.00 -27.81 27.27
N CYS A 504 23.71 -27.80 26.92
CA CYS A 504 22.69 -28.70 27.45
C CYS A 504 22.05 -29.46 26.28
N ASP A 505 22.50 -30.69 26.04
CA ASP A 505 22.13 -31.50 24.87
C ASP A 505 20.81 -32.29 25.05
N ILE A 506 19.95 -31.90 26.00
CA ILE A 506 18.67 -32.57 26.24
C ILE A 506 17.66 -32.11 25.18
N PRO A 507 17.21 -32.99 24.26
CA PRO A 507 16.26 -32.62 23.23
C PRO A 507 14.85 -32.40 23.82
N GLN A 508 14.06 -31.52 23.18
CA GLN A 508 12.62 -31.38 23.44
C GLN A 508 11.81 -31.71 22.20
N THR A 509 10.65 -32.34 22.39
CA THR A 509 9.74 -32.70 21.29
C THR A 509 8.43 -31.92 21.36
N ILE A 510 7.91 -31.56 20.20
CA ILE A 510 6.79 -30.63 20.04
C ILE A 510 6.00 -31.01 18.78
N SER A 511 4.68 -30.87 18.83
CA SER A 511 3.80 -31.04 17.66
C SER A 511 3.32 -29.68 17.17
N LEU A 512 3.55 -29.35 15.90
CA LEU A 512 3.12 -28.11 15.28
C LEU A 512 1.85 -28.33 14.45
N GLU A 513 0.78 -27.61 14.79
CA GLU A 513 -0.53 -27.67 14.12
C GLU A 513 -0.73 -26.46 13.20
N ALA A 514 -1.44 -26.66 12.09
CA ALA A 514 -1.65 -25.61 11.08
C ALA A 514 -2.27 -24.33 11.68
N GLY A 515 -1.76 -23.16 11.29
CA GLY A 515 -2.21 -21.85 11.77
C GLY A 515 -1.84 -21.49 13.22
N GLY A 516 -1.12 -22.36 13.95
CA GLY A 516 -0.71 -22.13 15.33
C GLY A 516 0.79 -21.85 15.47
N THR A 517 1.14 -20.98 16.43
CA THR A 517 2.52 -20.83 16.91
C THR A 517 2.70 -21.53 18.24
N GLN A 518 3.74 -22.33 18.38
CA GLN A 518 4.12 -22.93 19.66
C GLN A 518 5.48 -22.44 20.13
N THR A 519 5.60 -22.26 21.44
CA THR A 519 6.80 -21.75 22.09
C THR A 519 7.43 -22.83 22.98
N VAL A 520 8.72 -23.08 22.81
CA VAL A 520 9.52 -24.00 23.62
C VAL A 520 10.63 -23.21 24.32
N THR A 521 10.87 -23.48 25.60
CA THR A 521 11.91 -22.77 26.38
C THR A 521 13.02 -23.72 26.81
N PHE A 522 14.28 -23.31 26.60
CA PHE A 522 15.49 -24.02 26.99
C PHE A 522 16.34 -23.19 27.95
N PHE A 523 16.91 -23.85 28.96
CA PHE A 523 17.71 -23.22 30.01
C PHE A 523 19.14 -23.75 30.02
N ASN A 524 20.13 -22.84 30.06
CA ASN A 524 21.54 -23.17 30.22
C ASN A 524 22.12 -22.36 31.36
N ALA A 525 23.17 -22.91 31.96
CA ALA A 525 24.05 -22.15 32.83
C ALA A 525 25.10 -21.42 31.99
N VAL A 526 25.40 -20.18 32.36
CA VAL A 526 26.56 -19.43 31.86
C VAL A 526 27.77 -19.75 32.76
N LYS A 527 28.99 -19.71 32.24
CA LYS A 527 30.21 -19.84 33.05
C LYS A 527 30.29 -18.67 34.04
N PRO A 528 30.71 -18.92 35.29
CA PRO A 528 30.81 -17.87 36.29
C PRO A 528 31.88 -16.82 35.96
N SER A 529 31.86 -15.71 36.71
CA SER A 529 32.90 -14.68 36.69
C SER A 529 33.29 -14.24 38.10
N LEU A 530 34.52 -13.77 38.26
CA LEU A 530 35.05 -13.25 39.52
C LEU A 530 35.62 -11.85 39.31
N THR A 531 35.11 -10.88 40.06
CA THR A 531 35.67 -9.54 40.17
C THR A 531 36.27 -9.36 41.56
N ILE A 532 37.53 -8.96 41.65
CA ILE A 532 38.16 -8.53 42.90
C ILE A 532 38.23 -7.01 42.87
N LEU A 533 37.69 -6.35 43.89
CA LEU A 533 37.68 -4.90 44.04
C LEU A 533 38.55 -4.49 45.23
N LYS A 534 39.73 -3.94 44.94
CA LYS A 534 40.69 -3.46 45.92
C LYS A 534 40.47 -1.99 46.23
N ARG A 535 40.35 -1.65 47.53
CA ARG A 535 40.08 -0.28 47.96
C ARG A 535 40.85 0.14 49.20
N ASN A 536 40.91 1.45 49.42
CA ASN A 536 41.32 2.07 50.66
C ASN A 536 40.26 1.83 51.74
N SER A 537 40.63 1.26 52.88
CA SER A 537 39.70 0.97 53.99
C SER A 537 39.01 2.20 54.56
N VAL A 538 39.62 3.39 54.44
CA VAL A 538 39.10 4.67 54.97
C VAL A 538 38.25 5.38 53.94
N THR A 539 38.81 5.72 52.77
CA THR A 539 38.10 6.51 51.75
C THR A 539 37.19 5.66 50.87
N LYS A 540 37.46 4.35 50.75
CA LYS A 540 36.87 3.44 49.76
C LYS A 540 37.27 3.76 48.31
N ASP A 541 38.26 4.64 48.10
CA ASP A 541 38.86 4.84 46.78
C ASP A 541 39.51 3.55 46.27
N PRO A 542 39.50 3.31 44.96
CA PRO A 542 40.18 2.17 44.36
C PRO A 542 41.69 2.22 44.58
N LEU A 543 42.34 1.05 44.65
CA LEU A 543 43.80 0.92 44.75
C LEU A 543 44.34 0.13 43.55
N GLU A 544 45.12 0.81 42.71
CA GLU A 544 45.81 0.22 41.56
C GLU A 544 47.12 -0.48 41.97
N ASP A 545 47.61 -1.35 41.10
CA ASP A 545 48.90 -2.04 41.24
C ASP A 545 49.04 -2.89 42.52
N THR A 546 47.95 -3.41 43.09
CA THR A 546 48.00 -4.44 44.15
C THR A 546 48.13 -5.83 43.52
N ARG A 547 49.06 -6.64 44.04
CA ARG A 547 49.35 -7.98 43.53
C ARG A 547 48.53 -9.07 44.23
N PHE A 548 47.77 -9.82 43.45
CA PHE A 548 47.02 -11.00 43.89
C PHE A 548 47.48 -12.27 43.19
N HIS A 549 47.50 -13.37 43.92
CA HIS A 549 47.71 -14.71 43.37
C HIS A 549 46.43 -15.53 43.51
N ILE A 550 45.96 -16.14 42.43
CA ILE A 550 44.63 -16.79 42.39
C ILE A 550 44.80 -18.28 42.10
N TYR A 551 44.11 -19.11 42.87
CA TYR A 551 44.05 -20.56 42.70
C TYR A 551 42.59 -21.03 42.52
N TYR A 552 42.43 -22.14 41.80
CA TYR A 552 41.15 -22.78 41.50
C TYR A 552 41.18 -24.29 41.81
N GLY A 553 40.19 -24.80 42.54
CA GLY A 553 39.96 -26.22 42.77
C GLY A 553 38.59 -26.65 42.22
N SER A 554 38.52 -27.76 41.49
CA SER A 554 37.25 -28.26 40.93
C SER A 554 36.37 -28.96 41.97
N ASP A 555 35.09 -29.14 41.65
CA ASP A 555 34.07 -29.74 42.53
C ASP A 555 34.37 -31.20 42.94
N HIS A 556 35.19 -31.92 42.16
CA HIS A 556 35.42 -33.36 42.29
C HIS A 556 36.89 -33.70 42.08
N THR A 557 37.74 -33.42 43.07
CA THR A 557 39.00 -34.15 43.21
C THR A 557 39.01 -34.91 44.52
N GLU A 558 39.34 -36.20 44.48
CA GLU A 558 39.55 -37.03 45.68
C GLU A 558 40.72 -36.53 46.55
N THR A 559 41.46 -35.50 46.11
CA THR A 559 42.67 -34.94 46.75
C THR A 559 42.52 -33.52 47.29
N GLY A 560 41.54 -32.72 46.84
CA GLY A 560 41.37 -31.31 47.26
C GLY A 560 42.49 -30.36 46.78
N GLU A 561 43.21 -30.72 45.71
CA GLU A 561 44.33 -29.91 45.20
C GLU A 561 43.84 -28.65 44.45
N MET A 562 44.46 -27.51 44.75
CA MET A 562 44.21 -26.22 44.11
C MET A 562 45.17 -26.01 42.93
N HIS A 563 44.64 -25.76 41.74
CA HIS A 563 45.39 -25.36 40.55
C HIS A 563 45.76 -23.87 40.58
N ASP A 564 47.00 -23.57 40.27
CA ASP A 564 47.49 -22.20 40.17
C ASP A 564 47.01 -21.54 38.86
N LEU A 565 46.25 -20.43 38.98
CA LEU A 565 45.84 -19.60 37.83
C LEU A 565 46.82 -18.48 37.53
N GLY A 566 47.73 -18.17 38.47
CA GLY A 566 48.78 -17.18 38.33
C GLY A 566 48.55 -15.89 39.13
N THR A 567 49.38 -14.90 38.80
CA THR A 567 49.44 -13.59 39.47
C THR A 567 48.74 -12.53 38.63
N TYR A 568 47.94 -11.70 39.28
CA TYR A 568 47.14 -10.62 38.70
C TYR A 568 47.37 -9.31 39.46
N TYR A 569 47.21 -8.19 38.77
CA TYR A 569 47.36 -6.84 39.34
C TYR A 569 46.07 -6.07 39.17
N THR A 570 45.71 -5.27 40.18
CA THR A 570 44.55 -4.38 40.08
C THR A 570 44.81 -3.24 39.10
N ASP A 571 43.82 -2.94 38.26
CA ASP A 571 43.87 -1.81 37.34
C ASP A 571 43.67 -0.45 38.04
N SER A 572 43.61 0.65 37.28
CA SER A 572 43.39 2.01 37.79
C SER A 572 42.06 2.20 38.54
N ASP A 573 41.09 1.32 38.31
CA ASP A 573 39.80 1.26 39.02
C ASP A 573 39.84 0.29 40.21
N GLY A 574 41.02 -0.23 40.54
CA GLY A 574 41.25 -1.16 41.64
C GLY A 574 40.67 -2.54 41.39
N LYS A 575 40.48 -2.96 40.13
CA LYS A 575 39.80 -4.21 39.78
C LYS A 575 40.72 -5.26 39.18
N ILE A 576 40.39 -6.52 39.46
CA ILE A 576 40.80 -7.69 38.67
C ILE A 576 39.51 -8.40 38.25
N VAL A 577 39.34 -8.66 36.95
CA VAL A 577 38.15 -9.33 36.42
C VAL A 577 38.56 -10.60 35.69
N LEU A 578 38.06 -11.74 36.17
CA LEU A 578 38.18 -13.04 35.51
C LEU A 578 36.81 -13.46 34.98
N THR A 579 36.69 -13.59 33.65
CA THR A 579 35.47 -14.07 32.97
C THR A 579 35.64 -15.51 32.50
N ASP A 580 34.53 -16.19 32.23
CA ASP A 580 34.49 -17.54 31.66
C ASP A 580 35.24 -18.60 32.49
N ILE A 581 35.30 -18.38 33.80
CA ILE A 581 36.01 -19.25 34.72
C ILE A 581 35.15 -20.48 35.08
N ASN A 582 35.76 -21.51 35.64
CA ASN A 582 35.04 -22.72 36.00
C ASN A 582 34.32 -22.57 37.35
N ARG A 583 33.20 -23.26 37.54
CA ARG A 583 32.62 -23.39 38.87
C ARG A 583 33.56 -24.21 39.77
N GLY A 584 33.63 -23.89 41.06
CA GLY A 584 34.50 -24.57 42.00
C GLY A 584 34.99 -23.69 43.16
N TRP A 585 35.99 -24.16 43.90
CA TRP A 585 36.62 -23.42 44.98
C TRP A 585 37.69 -22.47 44.45
N TYR A 586 37.64 -21.22 44.89
CA TYR A 586 38.64 -20.20 44.61
C TYR A 586 39.37 -19.80 45.88
N LYS A 587 40.69 -19.68 45.78
CA LYS A 587 41.55 -19.08 46.79
C LYS A 587 42.26 -17.88 46.19
N VAL A 588 42.01 -16.70 46.73
CA VAL A 588 42.62 -15.44 46.33
C VAL A 588 43.56 -15.00 47.45
N VAL A 589 44.82 -14.76 47.13
CA VAL A 589 45.85 -14.34 48.09
C VAL A 589 46.37 -12.97 47.70
N GLU A 590 46.25 -11.98 48.57
CA GLU A 590 46.95 -10.70 48.43
C GLU A 590 48.42 -10.90 48.86
N GLU A 591 49.34 -10.84 47.90
CA GLU A 591 50.78 -11.09 48.17
C GLU A 591 51.52 -9.79 48.52
N GLU A 592 51.24 -8.72 47.78
CA GLU A 592 51.91 -7.43 47.93
C GLU A 592 50.87 -6.30 47.84
N PRO A 593 50.69 -5.47 48.90
CA PRO A 593 49.75 -4.37 48.88
C PRO A 593 50.28 -3.22 48.00
N SER A 594 49.40 -2.34 47.51
CA SER A 594 49.83 -1.08 46.88
C SER A 594 50.75 -0.27 47.81
N THR A 595 51.68 0.48 47.21
CA THR A 595 52.66 1.30 47.94
C THR A 595 51.99 2.22 48.98
N GLY A 596 52.48 2.18 50.22
CA GLY A 596 51.95 3.00 51.32
C GLY A 596 50.71 2.45 52.00
N PHE A 597 50.33 1.20 51.70
CA PHE A 597 49.23 0.48 52.35
C PHE A 597 49.70 -0.81 53.01
N SER A 598 48.90 -1.31 53.94
CA SER A 598 49.12 -2.60 54.61
C SER A 598 47.96 -3.56 54.32
N ILE A 599 48.32 -4.83 54.07
CA ILE A 599 47.38 -5.96 53.95
C ILE A 599 46.60 -6.08 55.27
N GLN A 600 45.30 -6.29 55.16
CA GLN A 600 44.43 -6.51 56.31
C GLN A 600 44.22 -8.02 56.58
N GLY A 601 44.40 -8.45 57.83
CA GLY A 601 44.28 -9.88 58.18
C GLY A 601 45.45 -10.71 57.66
N ASP A 602 45.18 -11.91 57.17
CA ASP A 602 46.17 -12.81 56.56
C ASP A 602 46.24 -12.69 55.02
N GLY A 603 45.40 -11.85 54.40
CA GLY A 603 45.35 -11.63 52.97
C GLY A 603 44.79 -12.81 52.16
N VAL A 604 44.17 -13.81 52.81
CA VAL A 604 43.67 -15.02 52.15
C VAL A 604 42.15 -15.04 52.14
N TYR A 605 41.57 -15.23 50.94
CA TYR A 605 40.12 -15.28 50.73
C TYR A 605 39.75 -16.56 50.01
N GLU A 606 38.95 -17.41 50.66
CA GLU A 606 38.48 -18.68 50.12
C GLU A 606 36.96 -18.69 49.99
N PHE A 607 36.45 -19.11 48.83
CA PHE A 607 35.02 -19.24 48.59
C PHE A 607 34.72 -20.22 47.45
N TYR A 608 33.51 -20.79 47.48
CA TYR A 608 32.97 -21.56 46.37
C TYR A 608 32.21 -20.64 45.40
N LEU A 609 32.38 -20.88 44.10
CA LEU A 609 31.74 -20.14 43.01
C LEU A 609 30.86 -21.11 42.19
N GLU A 610 29.55 -20.93 42.28
CA GLU A 610 28.56 -21.76 41.59
C GLU A 610 28.57 -21.52 40.07
N GLY A 611 28.12 -22.51 39.30
CA GLY A 611 27.87 -22.32 37.87
C GLY A 611 26.77 -21.27 37.64
N GLY A 612 26.95 -20.36 36.69
CA GLY A 612 25.99 -19.28 36.41
C GLY A 612 26.06 -18.09 37.36
N ALA A 613 26.98 -18.08 38.34
CA ALA A 613 27.10 -17.00 39.31
C ALA A 613 28.28 -16.05 39.01
N SER A 614 28.09 -14.76 39.25
CA SER A 614 29.17 -13.77 39.29
C SER A 614 29.43 -13.39 40.74
N LYS A 615 30.71 -13.32 41.15
CA LYS A 615 31.09 -12.92 42.50
C LYS A 615 31.99 -11.69 42.49
N GLU A 616 31.63 -10.71 43.31
CA GLU A 616 32.51 -9.59 43.65
C GLU A 616 33.14 -9.83 45.03
N LEU A 617 34.47 -9.92 45.09
CA LEU A 617 35.26 -9.97 46.31
C LEU A 617 35.81 -8.57 46.59
N VAL A 618 35.39 -7.95 47.69
CA VAL A 618 35.88 -6.63 48.10
C VAL A 618 37.01 -6.79 49.11
N VAL A 619 38.17 -6.19 48.82
CA VAL A 619 39.39 -6.28 49.63
C VAL A 619 39.89 -4.88 50.00
N ASP A 620 39.80 -4.52 51.28
CA ASP A 620 40.19 -3.19 51.79
C ASP A 620 41.60 -3.22 52.41
N ASN A 621 42.44 -2.19 52.16
CA ASN A 621 43.74 -2.02 52.84
C ASN A 621 43.80 -0.77 53.70
N VAL A 622 44.59 -0.81 54.76
CA VAL A 622 44.79 0.32 55.68
C VAL A 622 45.97 1.18 55.21
N PRO A 623 45.79 2.49 54.98
CA PRO A 623 46.88 3.38 54.62
C PRO A 623 47.87 3.53 55.78
N LEU A 624 49.18 3.60 55.47
CA LEU A 624 50.26 3.71 56.45
C LEU A 624 50.71 5.17 56.59
N SER A 625 50.73 5.69 57.84
CA SER A 625 51.13 7.06 58.20
C SER A 625 50.55 8.09 57.23
N ALA A 626 49.24 8.35 57.34
CA ALA A 626 48.48 8.97 56.28
C ALA A 626 47.64 10.17 56.71
N LEU A 627 47.50 11.12 55.77
CA LEU A 627 46.52 12.19 55.82
C LEU A 627 45.38 11.88 54.84
N VAL A 628 44.16 11.88 55.34
CA VAL A 628 42.93 11.80 54.54
C VAL A 628 42.22 13.14 54.60
N VAL A 629 41.79 13.64 53.46
CA VAL A 629 41.03 14.90 53.39
C VAL A 629 39.70 14.62 52.70
N TYR A 630 38.61 15.13 53.28
CA TYR A 630 37.29 15.15 52.66
C TYR A 630 36.86 16.57 52.31
N LYS A 631 36.42 16.74 51.07
CA LYS A 631 35.81 17.95 50.53
C LYS A 631 34.32 17.72 50.31
N TYR A 632 33.52 18.65 50.80
CA TYR A 632 32.07 18.60 50.66
C TYR A 632 31.47 19.98 50.41
N ASP A 633 30.26 19.98 49.87
CA ASP A 633 29.38 21.14 49.75
C ASP A 633 28.85 21.47 51.15
N SER A 634 29.12 22.68 51.63
CA SER A 634 28.80 23.07 53.00
C SER A 634 27.30 23.19 53.29
N LYS A 635 26.45 23.27 52.25
CA LYS A 635 24.99 23.36 52.37
C LYS A 635 24.32 21.99 52.34
N THR A 636 24.75 21.11 51.44
CA THR A 636 24.11 19.80 51.19
C THR A 636 24.85 18.64 51.85
N GLY A 637 26.13 18.80 52.20
CA GLY A 637 26.99 17.71 52.66
C GLY A 637 27.48 16.77 51.55
N ALA A 638 27.11 17.03 50.29
CA ALA A 638 27.53 16.21 49.16
C ALA A 638 29.05 16.30 48.93
N ALA A 639 29.67 15.19 48.54
CA ALA A 639 31.10 15.15 48.27
C ALA A 639 31.48 15.93 47.01
N LEU A 640 32.63 16.61 47.04
CA LEU A 640 33.10 17.48 45.95
C LEU A 640 34.37 16.92 45.31
N LYS A 641 34.26 16.42 44.08
CA LYS A 641 35.36 15.94 43.24
C LYS A 641 36.11 17.10 42.58
N GLY A 642 37.42 16.98 42.43
CA GLY A 642 38.23 17.89 41.61
C GLY A 642 38.81 19.08 42.35
N ALA A 643 38.50 19.27 43.63
CA ALA A 643 39.13 20.29 44.46
C ALA A 643 40.62 20.00 44.64
N ARG A 644 41.48 21.00 44.41
CA ARG A 644 42.95 20.86 44.50
C ARG A 644 43.46 21.44 45.80
N PHE A 645 44.30 20.67 46.46
CA PHE A 645 44.92 20.98 47.73
C PHE A 645 46.43 20.97 47.62
N GLU A 646 47.08 21.83 48.39
CA GLU A 646 48.51 21.81 48.63
C GLU A 646 48.78 21.31 50.04
N LEU A 647 49.75 20.40 50.18
CA LEU A 647 50.22 19.93 51.47
C LEU A 647 51.66 20.43 51.69
N ARG A 648 51.88 21.13 52.80
CA ARG A 648 53.20 21.64 53.21
C ARG A 648 53.65 20.95 54.48
N TYR A 649 54.91 20.53 54.52
CA TYR A 649 55.58 20.04 55.72
C TYR A 649 56.28 21.19 56.45
N LEU A 650 55.95 21.37 57.72
CA LEU A 650 56.64 22.25 58.65
C LEU A 650 57.62 21.38 59.42
N SER A 651 58.90 21.43 59.09
CA SER A 651 59.94 20.77 59.87
C SER A 651 59.74 21.09 61.35
N GLY A 652 59.82 20.08 62.23
CA GLY A 652 59.41 20.12 63.65
C GLY A 652 60.05 21.19 64.55
N GLU A 653 60.82 22.13 64.01
CA GLU A 653 61.47 23.25 64.71
C GLU A 653 61.07 24.65 64.20
N THR A 654 60.13 24.78 63.26
CA THR A 654 59.79 26.09 62.65
C THR A 654 58.37 26.55 62.97
N SER A 655 58.24 27.66 63.71
CA SER A 655 56.97 28.39 63.87
C SER A 655 56.80 29.42 62.74
N GLY A 656 55.82 29.23 61.85
CA GLY A 656 55.47 30.17 60.77
C GLY A 656 54.83 29.49 59.54
N THR A 657 54.38 30.28 58.56
CA THR A 657 53.74 29.80 57.30
C THR A 657 54.74 29.30 56.24
N GLY A 658 56.04 29.27 56.52
CA GLY A 658 57.13 28.98 55.59
C GLY A 658 57.50 27.49 55.43
N GLY A 659 56.52 26.60 55.34
CA GLY A 659 56.74 25.15 55.15
C GLY A 659 57.15 24.76 53.72
N THR A 660 57.77 23.58 53.57
CA THR A 660 58.12 22.99 52.26
C THR A 660 56.91 22.32 51.64
N VAL A 661 56.54 22.67 50.41
CA VAL A 661 55.48 21.97 49.66
C VAL A 661 55.94 20.55 49.37
N ILE A 662 55.18 19.55 49.82
CA ILE A 662 55.49 18.13 49.60
C ILE A 662 54.62 17.49 48.51
N GLY A 663 53.54 18.17 48.11
CA GLY A 663 52.70 17.72 47.00
C GLY A 663 51.43 18.56 46.83
N THR A 664 50.79 18.38 45.69
CA THR A 664 49.45 18.87 45.39
C THR A 664 48.54 17.70 45.07
N TYR A 665 47.35 17.67 45.63
CA TYR A 665 46.44 16.53 45.56
C TYR A 665 45.05 16.98 45.12
N THR A 666 44.36 16.13 44.37
CA THR A 666 43.02 16.40 43.87
C THR A 666 42.04 15.41 44.48
N THR A 667 40.89 15.90 44.94
CA THR A 667 39.83 15.06 45.48
C THR A 667 39.18 14.17 44.42
N SER A 668 38.96 12.89 44.77
CA SER A 668 38.35 11.86 43.93
C SER A 668 36.82 12.01 43.87
N ALA A 669 36.13 11.05 43.25
CA ALA A 669 34.67 11.06 43.10
C ALA A 669 33.90 11.07 44.44
N ASN A 670 34.45 10.47 45.50
CA ASN A 670 33.87 10.54 46.85
C ASN A 670 34.29 11.82 47.62
N GLY A 671 34.89 12.78 46.91
CA GLY A 671 35.38 14.05 47.45
C GLY A 671 36.57 13.90 48.38
N SER A 672 37.37 12.85 48.27
CA SER A 672 38.52 12.65 49.16
C SER A 672 39.85 12.46 48.45
N PHE A 673 40.95 12.66 49.16
CA PHE A 673 42.25 12.17 48.73
C PHE A 673 43.01 11.62 49.94
N THR A 674 43.93 10.71 49.69
CA THR A 674 44.80 10.11 50.70
C THR A 674 46.25 10.34 50.33
N VAL A 675 47.05 10.78 51.32
CA VAL A 675 48.50 10.88 51.20
C VAL A 675 49.12 9.95 52.23
N THR A 676 49.86 8.94 51.79
CA THR A 676 50.47 7.90 52.64
C THR A 676 51.98 8.11 52.79
N GLY A 677 52.61 7.41 53.75
CA GLY A 677 54.06 7.45 53.97
C GLY A 677 54.58 8.80 54.49
N LEU A 678 53.71 9.57 55.16
CA LEU A 678 54.09 10.84 55.75
C LEU A 678 55.06 10.63 56.91
N ARG A 679 56.05 11.51 57.03
CA ARG A 679 57.03 11.46 58.12
C ARG A 679 56.42 12.08 59.37
N GLU A 680 56.99 11.77 60.53
CA GLU A 680 56.61 12.43 61.78
C GLU A 680 56.80 13.96 61.67
N GLY A 681 55.78 14.73 62.03
CA GLY A 681 55.83 16.18 62.15
C GLY A 681 54.53 16.89 61.77
N THR A 682 54.60 18.21 61.64
CA THR A 682 53.42 19.07 61.42
C THR A 682 53.25 19.41 59.94
N TYR A 683 52.01 19.39 59.46
CA TYR A 683 51.62 19.67 58.09
C TYR A 683 50.55 20.77 58.03
N ILE A 684 50.59 21.58 56.98
CA ILE A 684 49.51 22.50 56.60
C ILE A 684 48.88 22.00 55.32
N CYS A 685 47.55 21.81 55.32
CA CYS A 685 46.76 21.53 54.13
C CYS A 685 45.95 22.76 53.74
N GLN A 686 46.11 23.21 52.50
CA GLN A 686 45.45 24.41 51.96
C GLN A 686 44.71 24.07 50.67
N GLU A 687 43.46 24.49 50.54
CA GLU A 687 42.74 24.44 49.27
C GLU A 687 43.26 25.54 48.33
N LEU A 688 43.61 25.16 47.10
CA LEU A 688 44.09 26.05 46.05
C LEU A 688 43.01 26.36 45.02
N GLU A 689 42.17 25.38 44.72
CA GLU A 689 41.15 25.44 43.67
C GLU A 689 39.91 24.66 44.11
N SER A 690 38.75 25.29 44.01
CA SER A 690 37.44 24.68 44.26
C SER A 690 36.86 24.15 42.95
N PRO A 691 36.03 23.08 42.97
CA PRO A 691 35.27 22.66 41.81
C PRO A 691 34.31 23.75 41.31
N ASP A 692 33.96 23.68 40.02
CA ASP A 692 33.03 24.61 39.36
C ASP A 692 31.71 24.69 40.13
N GLY A 693 31.24 25.91 40.39
CA GLY A 693 29.99 26.16 41.11
C GLY A 693 30.15 26.43 42.60
N HIS A 694 31.37 26.41 43.15
CA HIS A 694 31.64 26.59 44.58
C HIS A 694 32.73 27.63 44.84
N ILE A 695 32.65 28.32 45.98
CA ILE A 695 33.69 29.26 46.42
C ILE A 695 34.60 28.59 47.45
N ILE A 696 35.89 28.90 47.41
CA ILE A 696 36.83 28.53 48.48
C ILE A 696 36.48 29.37 49.71
N ASP A 697 35.94 28.73 50.75
CA ASP A 697 35.46 29.38 51.98
C ASP A 697 36.15 28.82 53.25
N SER A 698 37.20 28.01 53.08
CA SER A 698 37.89 27.35 54.18
C SER A 698 39.32 27.89 54.35
N GLU A 699 39.69 28.23 55.59
CA GLU A 699 41.07 28.57 55.95
C GLU A 699 41.99 27.32 55.90
N PRO A 700 43.31 27.48 55.66
CA PRO A 700 44.27 26.38 55.75
C PRO A 700 44.23 25.67 57.11
N GLN A 701 44.22 24.34 57.12
CA GLN A 701 44.19 23.55 58.37
C GLN A 701 45.56 22.96 58.68
N THR A 702 45.96 22.99 59.95
CA THR A 702 47.23 22.42 60.43
C THR A 702 46.99 21.09 61.15
N VAL A 703 47.82 20.09 60.89
CA VAL A 703 47.71 18.74 61.46
C VAL A 703 49.09 18.19 61.84
N TYR A 704 49.18 17.40 62.91
CA TYR A 704 50.40 16.67 63.27
C TYR A 704 50.23 15.18 62.93
N ILE A 705 51.22 14.59 62.27
CA ILE A 705 51.30 13.15 61.96
C ILE A 705 52.42 12.57 62.80
N SER A 706 52.16 11.49 63.56
CA SER A 706 53.13 10.88 64.47
C SER A 706 54.16 9.97 63.79
N GLY A 707 53.97 9.67 62.51
CA GLY A 707 54.88 8.81 61.74
C GLY A 707 54.82 7.33 62.10
N LYS A 708 53.92 6.92 63.01
CA LYS A 708 53.71 5.52 63.39
C LYS A 708 52.88 4.80 62.33
N ASP A 709 53.20 3.53 62.11
CA ASP A 709 52.35 2.65 61.31
C ASP A 709 50.94 2.63 61.89
N GLN A 710 49.94 2.90 61.05
CA GLN A 710 48.50 3.08 61.38
C GLN A 710 48.04 4.45 61.91
N ASP A 711 48.87 5.49 61.91
CA ASP A 711 48.39 6.85 62.20
C ASP A 711 47.69 7.45 60.96
N VAL A 712 46.35 7.51 60.97
CA VAL A 712 45.54 8.11 59.90
C VAL A 712 44.78 9.32 60.46
N VAL A 713 45.13 10.51 60.00
CA VAL A 713 44.43 11.74 60.42
C VAL A 713 43.50 12.23 59.32
N THR A 714 42.29 12.66 59.69
CA THR A 714 41.26 13.12 58.74
C THR A 714 41.00 14.62 58.88
N LEU A 715 41.05 15.36 57.77
CA LEU A 715 40.62 16.76 57.67
C LEU A 715 39.36 16.89 56.82
N ARG A 716 38.57 17.95 57.08
CA ARG A 716 37.29 18.21 56.44
C ARG A 716 37.20 19.67 55.99
N PHE A 717 36.90 19.88 54.70
CA PHE A 717 36.82 21.21 54.06
C PHE A 717 35.47 21.39 53.36
N GLY A 718 34.70 22.40 53.78
CA GLY A 718 33.38 22.73 53.22
C GLY A 718 33.45 23.94 52.29
N ASN A 719 32.80 23.89 51.13
CA ASN A 719 32.65 25.06 50.22
C ASN A 719 31.18 25.38 50.01
N ALA A 720 30.86 26.66 50.04
CA ALA A 720 29.52 27.14 49.76
C ALA A 720 29.26 27.14 48.24
N PRO A 721 28.11 26.63 47.77
CA PRO A 721 27.72 26.76 46.37
C PRO A 721 27.44 28.23 46.01
N LEU A 722 27.80 28.60 44.78
CA LEU A 722 27.44 29.88 44.15
C LEU A 722 25.91 29.99 44.03
N GLY A 723 25.39 31.23 44.03
CA GLY A 723 23.97 31.49 43.79
C GLY A 723 23.70 31.91 42.35
N SER A 724 22.44 32.14 42.03
CA SER A 724 22.02 32.60 40.70
C SER A 724 20.88 33.61 40.75
N LEU A 725 20.64 34.26 39.62
CA LEU A 725 19.55 35.22 39.43
C LEU A 725 18.74 34.84 38.19
N LEU A 726 17.43 34.70 38.37
CA LEU A 726 16.45 34.57 37.30
C LEU A 726 15.69 35.89 37.14
N ILE A 727 15.74 36.46 35.96
CA ILE A 727 14.96 37.64 35.57
C ILE A 727 13.84 37.16 34.66
N THR A 728 12.59 37.52 34.97
CA THR A 728 11.42 37.26 34.13
C THR A 728 10.87 38.57 33.56
N LYS A 729 10.52 38.56 32.28
CA LYS A 729 9.99 39.71 31.55
C LYS A 729 8.65 39.38 30.92
N VAL A 730 7.63 40.12 31.32
CA VAL A 730 6.26 39.93 30.84
C VAL A 730 5.61 41.25 30.38
N SER A 731 4.51 41.14 29.64
CA SER A 731 3.62 42.27 29.36
C SER A 731 2.98 42.78 30.65
N ASN A 732 2.76 44.09 30.71
CA ASN A 732 2.02 44.76 31.77
C ASN A 732 0.57 44.97 31.32
N ASP A 733 -0.09 43.86 31.03
CA ASP A 733 -1.52 43.76 30.74
C ASP A 733 -2.08 42.50 31.42
N ASP A 734 -3.38 42.24 31.27
CA ASP A 734 -4.01 41.10 31.94
C ASP A 734 -3.44 39.74 31.50
N LYS A 735 -2.78 39.67 30.34
CA LYS A 735 -2.28 38.41 29.77
C LYS A 735 -0.92 38.00 30.32
N HIS A 736 -0.11 38.97 30.77
CA HIS A 736 1.25 38.74 31.28
C HIS A 736 2.08 37.85 30.33
N GLU A 737 1.97 38.09 29.02
CA GLU A 737 2.67 37.31 28.01
C GLU A 737 4.19 37.52 28.13
N PRO A 738 5.00 36.46 27.98
CA PRO A 738 6.45 36.59 27.99
C PRO A 738 6.98 37.49 26.89
N LEU A 739 7.93 38.37 27.22
CA LEU A 739 8.54 39.29 26.26
C LEU A 739 9.99 38.91 25.98
N SER A 740 10.24 38.41 24.77
CA SER A 740 11.59 38.15 24.24
C SER A 740 12.25 39.41 23.67
N ASP A 741 13.58 39.34 23.50
CA ASP A 741 14.41 40.37 22.83
C ASP A 741 14.57 41.70 23.60
N VAL A 742 14.18 41.72 24.88
CA VAL A 742 14.37 42.81 25.84
C VAL A 742 15.78 42.75 26.42
N GLU A 743 16.50 43.88 26.44
CA GLU A 743 17.87 43.95 26.96
C GLU A 743 17.91 44.53 28.38
N PHE A 744 18.71 43.88 29.23
CA PHE A 744 18.97 44.24 30.61
C PHE A 744 20.46 44.50 30.84
N LEU A 745 20.75 45.48 31.70
CA LEU A 745 22.06 45.69 32.31
C LEU A 745 22.06 45.17 33.75
N VAL A 746 23.01 44.30 34.06
CA VAL A 746 23.14 43.61 35.35
C VAL A 746 24.51 43.90 35.95
N THR A 747 24.51 44.53 37.12
CA THR A 747 25.71 44.92 37.86
C THR A 747 25.63 44.48 39.32
N ASP A 748 26.75 44.50 40.04
CA ASP A 748 26.72 44.49 41.51
C ASP A 748 26.40 45.89 42.07
N SER A 749 26.36 46.01 43.41
CA SER A 749 26.15 47.28 44.12
C SER A 749 27.28 48.30 43.98
N ALA A 750 28.47 47.87 43.52
CA ALA A 750 29.62 48.75 43.25
C ALA A 750 29.67 49.21 41.78
N GLY A 751 28.76 48.70 40.93
CA GLY A 751 28.68 49.01 39.51
C GLY A 751 29.52 48.12 38.61
N ASN A 752 30.09 47.02 39.12
CA ASN A 752 30.82 46.05 38.29
C ASN A 752 29.83 45.20 37.51
N TYR A 753 30.12 44.93 36.24
CA TYR A 753 29.30 44.07 35.40
C TYR A 753 29.36 42.61 35.85
N LEU A 754 28.20 41.94 35.91
CA LEU A 754 28.10 40.56 36.36
C LEU A 754 27.93 39.57 35.21
N GLY A 755 28.55 38.40 35.36
CA GLY A 755 28.57 37.27 34.42
C GLY A 755 29.36 37.53 33.13
N ASN A 756 29.17 36.68 32.12
CA ASN A 756 30.04 36.60 30.93
C ASN A 756 29.66 37.56 29.78
N ALA A 757 28.51 38.23 29.88
CA ALA A 757 27.99 39.08 28.80
C ALA A 757 28.31 40.59 28.99
N ASN A 758 29.39 40.91 29.71
CA ASN A 758 29.72 42.29 30.11
C ASN A 758 28.53 43.03 30.74
N GLY A 759 27.73 42.29 31.53
CA GLY A 759 26.55 42.81 32.20
C GLY A 759 25.33 43.01 31.29
N LYS A 760 25.40 42.78 29.97
CA LYS A 760 24.27 42.97 29.06
C LYS A 760 23.64 41.64 28.68
N TYR A 761 22.37 41.45 29.03
CA TYR A 761 21.64 40.21 28.79
C TYR A 761 20.36 40.47 28.01
N THR A 762 19.97 39.54 27.15
CA THR A 762 18.74 39.62 26.36
C THR A 762 17.82 38.48 26.74
N THR A 763 16.54 38.78 26.98
CA THR A 763 15.52 37.79 27.32
C THR A 763 15.28 36.82 26.15
N ASN A 764 15.20 35.53 26.46
CA ASN A 764 14.87 34.47 25.50
C ASN A 764 13.37 34.48 25.09
N SER A 765 12.92 33.49 24.30
CA SER A 765 11.53 33.34 23.87
C SER A 765 10.52 33.18 25.02
N ALA A 766 10.96 32.68 26.18
CA ALA A 766 10.17 32.56 27.40
C ALA A 766 10.21 33.83 28.26
N GLY A 767 10.84 34.92 27.79
CA GLY A 767 10.98 36.16 28.54
C GLY A 767 11.97 36.06 29.71
N GLU A 768 12.89 35.10 29.68
CA GLU A 768 13.76 34.79 30.82
C GLU A 768 15.24 35.09 30.56
N ILE A 769 15.95 35.43 31.63
CA ILE A 769 17.42 35.48 31.69
C ILE A 769 17.84 34.77 32.98
N LEU A 770 18.68 33.75 32.87
CA LEU A 770 19.33 33.09 34.01
C LEU A 770 20.81 33.48 34.05
N ILE A 771 21.26 33.97 35.20
CA ILE A 771 22.64 34.36 35.46
C ILE A 771 23.15 33.54 36.65
N ASP A 772 23.98 32.54 36.35
CA ASP A 772 24.56 31.64 37.33
C ASP A 772 25.97 32.09 37.78
N GLY A 773 26.50 31.44 38.82
CA GLY A 773 27.88 31.63 39.26
C GLY A 773 28.11 32.93 40.02
N ILE A 774 27.09 33.46 40.69
CA ILE A 774 27.19 34.72 41.44
C ILE A 774 27.62 34.42 42.88
N THR A 775 28.65 35.12 43.35
CA THR A 775 29.16 34.99 44.72
C THR A 775 28.04 35.26 45.75
N PRO A 776 27.81 34.35 46.72
CA PRO A 776 26.86 34.57 47.80
C PRO A 776 27.18 35.85 48.58
N GLY A 777 26.15 36.63 48.93
CA GLY A 777 26.30 37.95 49.55
C GLY A 777 26.37 39.12 48.56
N THR A 778 26.56 38.86 47.26
CA THR A 778 26.48 39.91 46.23
C THR A 778 25.05 40.44 46.11
N THR A 779 24.90 41.77 46.17
CA THR A 779 23.64 42.45 45.81
C THR A 779 23.69 42.80 44.33
N VAL A 780 22.80 42.20 43.55
CA VAL A 780 22.70 42.38 42.10
C VAL A 780 21.68 43.48 41.82
N VAL A 781 22.03 44.40 40.92
CA VAL A 781 21.19 45.50 40.43
C VAL A 781 20.93 45.25 38.95
N VAL A 782 19.65 45.22 38.57
CA VAL A 782 19.17 44.92 37.22
C VAL A 782 18.38 46.11 36.70
N ARG A 783 18.68 46.55 35.48
CA ARG A 783 18.01 47.66 34.81
C ARG A 783 17.67 47.32 33.37
N GLU A 784 16.43 47.51 32.95
CA GLU A 784 16.07 47.40 31.54
C GLU A 784 16.70 48.56 30.74
N ILE A 785 17.36 48.22 29.63
CA ILE A 785 18.02 49.19 28.75
C ILE A 785 17.44 49.21 27.33
N ARG A 786 16.66 48.19 26.94
CA ARG A 786 15.91 48.16 25.67
C ARG A 786 14.64 47.33 25.78
N ALA A 787 13.49 47.92 25.47
CA ALA A 787 12.21 47.21 25.38
C ALA A 787 12.02 46.49 24.04
N LYS A 788 11.09 45.53 24.01
CA LYS A 788 10.60 44.90 22.79
C LYS A 788 9.81 45.91 21.96
N THR A 789 9.88 45.83 20.62
CA THR A 789 9.05 46.66 19.73
C THR A 789 7.57 46.56 20.10
N GLY A 790 6.89 47.70 20.16
CA GLY A 790 5.49 47.80 20.58
C GLY A 790 5.27 47.86 22.10
N TYR A 791 6.34 47.95 22.90
CA TYR A 791 6.27 48.09 24.36
C TYR A 791 7.05 49.31 24.85
N LEU A 792 6.62 49.90 25.96
CA LEU A 792 7.31 51.02 26.61
C LEU A 792 8.49 50.51 27.44
N LEU A 793 9.63 51.22 27.38
CA LEU A 793 10.81 50.95 28.22
C LEU A 793 10.56 51.41 29.67
N ASP A 794 10.63 50.49 30.63
CA ASP A 794 10.71 50.81 32.05
C ASP A 794 12.14 50.63 32.57
N GLY A 795 12.90 51.73 32.57
CA GLY A 795 14.29 51.74 33.01
C GLY A 795 14.50 51.77 34.53
N THR A 796 13.47 51.50 35.34
CA THR A 796 13.56 51.49 36.81
C THR A 796 14.38 50.29 37.29
N PRO A 797 15.50 50.48 38.02
CA PRO A 797 16.31 49.36 38.47
C PRO A 797 15.64 48.60 39.61
N GLN A 798 15.75 47.26 39.59
CA GLN A 798 15.43 46.37 40.71
C GLN A 798 16.69 45.72 41.25
N SER A 799 16.66 45.23 42.49
CA SER A 799 17.83 44.57 43.09
C SER A 799 17.47 43.34 43.93
N ALA A 800 18.40 42.40 44.03
CA ALA A 800 18.25 41.20 44.83
C ALA A 800 19.58 40.80 45.51
N LEU A 801 19.51 40.31 46.74
CA LEU A 801 20.65 39.73 47.46
C LEU A 801 20.76 38.24 47.10
N ILE A 802 21.91 37.84 46.56
CA ILE A 802 22.18 36.45 46.22
C ILE A 802 22.59 35.67 47.45
N LYS A 803 21.97 34.50 47.65
CA LYS A 803 22.28 33.56 48.73
C LYS A 803 22.91 32.29 48.17
N SER A 804 23.67 31.60 49.02
CA SER A 804 24.40 30.39 48.61
C SER A 804 23.46 29.29 48.12
N GLY A 805 23.69 28.82 46.88
CA GLY A 805 22.91 27.78 46.22
C GLY A 805 21.41 28.11 46.10
N GLU A 806 21.04 29.38 46.02
CA GLU A 806 19.66 29.82 45.78
C GLU A 806 19.58 30.67 44.51
N THR A 807 18.45 30.57 43.81
CA THR A 807 18.11 31.42 42.67
C THR A 807 17.23 32.57 43.15
N ALA A 808 17.79 33.78 43.21
CA ALA A 808 16.99 34.98 43.40
C ALA A 808 16.13 35.23 42.16
N ARG A 809 14.94 35.83 42.34
CA ARG A 809 13.99 36.11 41.25
C ARG A 809 13.64 37.58 41.20
N LEU A 810 13.68 38.17 40.01
CA LEU A 810 13.21 39.53 39.71
C LEU A 810 12.25 39.49 38.53
N GLU A 811 11.12 40.18 38.64
CA GLU A 811 10.11 40.26 37.59
C GLU A 811 10.00 41.71 37.08
N PHE A 812 10.10 41.88 35.77
CA PHE A 812 9.98 43.16 35.06
C PHE A 812 8.80 43.14 34.10
N ARG A 813 8.07 44.25 33.99
CA ARG A 813 6.83 44.36 33.21
C ARG A 813 6.86 45.58 32.30
N ASN A 814 6.43 45.44 31.04
CA ASN A 814 6.30 46.58 30.12
C ASN A 814 4.87 46.71 29.63
N ALA A 815 4.34 47.92 29.69
CA ALA A 815 3.05 48.22 29.08
C ALA A 815 3.17 48.19 27.55
N PRO A 816 2.20 47.60 26.83
CA PRO A 816 2.07 47.78 25.39
C PRO A 816 1.96 49.28 25.04
N ALA A 817 2.65 49.70 23.99
CA ALA A 817 2.53 51.04 23.44
C ALA A 817 1.21 51.20 22.64
N GLY A 818 0.77 52.44 22.42
CA GLY A 818 -0.45 52.73 21.66
C GLY A 818 -0.26 52.76 20.14
N THR A 819 -1.37 52.90 19.43
CA THR A 819 -1.47 52.95 17.96
C THR A 819 -2.34 54.12 17.51
N LEU A 820 -1.91 54.80 16.45
CA LEU A 820 -2.68 55.82 15.73
C LEU A 820 -3.01 55.33 14.32
N ILE A 821 -4.26 55.47 13.91
CA ILE A 821 -4.75 55.22 12.55
C ILE A 821 -5.30 56.55 11.99
N ILE A 822 -4.90 56.90 10.77
CA ILE A 822 -5.41 58.05 10.03
C ILE A 822 -6.13 57.51 8.81
N GLN A 823 -7.41 57.86 8.65
CA GLN A 823 -8.26 57.43 7.54
C GLN A 823 -8.61 58.63 6.66
N LYS A 824 -8.27 58.56 5.38
CA LYS A 824 -8.43 59.66 4.42
C LYS A 824 -9.37 59.31 3.28
N ASN A 825 -10.50 60.01 3.23
CA ASN A 825 -11.54 59.76 2.26
C ASN A 825 -11.97 61.04 1.51
N SER A 826 -12.72 60.89 0.43
CA SER A 826 -13.45 61.97 -0.23
C SER A 826 -14.63 62.45 0.63
N SER A 827 -14.96 63.73 0.58
CA SER A 827 -16.21 64.28 1.15
C SER A 827 -17.41 64.13 0.21
N GLY A 828 -17.20 63.66 -1.02
CA GLY A 828 -18.28 63.34 -1.97
C GLY A 828 -19.11 62.14 -1.53
N ALA A 829 -20.27 61.93 -2.17
CA ALA A 829 -21.28 60.96 -1.76
C ALA A 829 -20.80 59.49 -1.63
N GLY A 830 -19.69 59.12 -2.28
CA GLY A 830 -19.11 57.77 -2.22
C GLY A 830 -18.06 57.56 -1.11
N HIS A 831 -17.58 58.62 -0.44
CA HIS A 831 -16.50 58.55 0.57
C HIS A 831 -15.28 57.70 0.17
N GLU A 832 -14.93 57.74 -1.12
CA GLU A 832 -13.84 56.93 -1.68
C GLU A 832 -12.50 57.22 -0.97
N PRO A 833 -11.69 56.19 -0.68
CA PRO A 833 -10.38 56.37 -0.06
C PRO A 833 -9.42 57.14 -0.99
N LEU A 834 -8.68 58.08 -0.42
CA LEU A 834 -7.73 58.91 -1.18
C LEU A 834 -6.30 58.42 -0.91
N VAL A 835 -5.69 57.85 -1.94
CA VAL A 835 -4.32 57.29 -1.94
C VAL A 835 -3.29 58.39 -2.20
N GLY A 836 -2.17 58.35 -1.48
CA GLY A 836 -1.03 59.25 -1.72
C GLY A 836 -1.21 60.68 -1.18
N VAL A 837 -2.17 60.91 -0.28
CA VAL A 837 -2.33 62.17 0.44
C VAL A 837 -1.25 62.29 1.51
N GLU A 838 -0.64 63.47 1.63
CA GLU A 838 0.48 63.72 2.55
C GLU A 838 0.00 64.24 3.91
N PHE A 839 0.50 63.60 4.97
CA PHE A 839 0.26 63.93 6.35
C PHE A 839 1.55 64.20 7.11
N LYS A 840 1.56 65.22 7.95
CA LYS A 840 2.57 65.46 8.96
C LYS A 840 2.06 65.05 10.33
N VAL A 841 2.79 64.19 11.03
CA VAL A 841 2.46 63.72 12.39
C VAL A 841 3.58 64.10 13.36
N THR A 842 3.23 64.87 14.38
CA THR A 842 4.16 65.32 15.43
C THR A 842 3.58 65.08 16.81
N TYR A 843 4.43 64.94 17.82
CA TYR A 843 3.99 65.08 19.21
C TYR A 843 3.62 66.54 19.52
N ALA A 844 2.90 66.77 20.61
CA ALA A 844 2.47 68.10 21.04
C ALA A 844 3.64 69.06 21.37
N ASP A 845 4.83 68.53 21.66
CA ASP A 845 6.06 69.31 21.84
C ASP A 845 6.75 69.69 20.51
N GLY A 846 6.18 69.26 19.37
CA GLY A 846 6.69 69.52 18.03
C GLY A 846 7.72 68.51 17.53
N SER A 847 8.10 67.51 18.34
CA SER A 847 8.99 66.45 17.90
C SER A 847 8.29 65.52 16.89
N PHE A 848 9.06 64.99 15.93
CA PHE A 848 8.52 64.09 14.92
C PHE A 848 8.23 62.72 15.53
N VAL A 849 7.15 62.10 15.07
CA VAL A 849 6.90 60.69 15.36
C VAL A 849 7.83 59.86 14.48
N ALA A 850 8.62 58.98 15.09
CA ALA A 850 9.54 58.09 14.39
C ALA A 850 8.79 57.01 13.60
N ASP A 851 9.41 56.48 12.54
CA ASP A 851 8.88 55.31 11.83
C ASP A 851 9.27 54.01 12.55
N GLU A 852 8.79 52.88 12.02
CA GLU A 852 9.12 51.55 12.52
C GLU A 852 10.66 51.41 12.57
N TYR A 853 11.20 50.86 13.67
CA TYR A 853 12.64 50.79 14.02
C TYR A 853 13.28 52.04 14.63
N GLY A 854 12.52 53.09 14.97
CA GLY A 854 13.03 54.24 15.71
C GLY A 854 13.99 55.10 14.90
N GLN A 855 13.98 54.97 13.57
CA GLN A 855 14.57 55.97 12.70
C GLN A 855 13.58 57.12 12.58
N LEU A 856 14.07 58.35 12.56
CA LEU A 856 13.21 59.49 12.24
C LEU A 856 12.75 59.29 10.80
N SER A 857 11.44 59.10 10.57
CA SER A 857 10.88 59.37 9.25
C SER A 857 11.33 60.80 8.92
N SER A 858 11.94 60.99 7.76
CA SER A 858 12.91 62.07 7.52
C SER A 858 12.38 63.50 7.68
N ASN A 859 11.09 63.73 7.99
CA ASN A 859 10.51 64.96 8.57
C ASN A 859 9.13 64.73 9.24
N GLY A 860 8.82 63.52 9.73
CA GLY A 860 7.49 63.17 10.28
C GLY A 860 6.35 63.20 9.23
N LEU A 861 6.68 62.94 7.96
CA LEU A 861 5.73 62.89 6.85
C LEU A 861 5.32 61.45 6.55
N TYR A 862 4.05 61.25 6.25
CA TYR A 862 3.40 59.98 5.97
C TYR A 862 2.46 60.13 4.78
N TYR A 863 2.31 59.08 3.97
CA TYR A 863 1.41 59.07 2.81
C TYR A 863 0.36 57.98 2.97
N THR A 864 -0.88 58.30 2.60
CA THR A 864 -1.97 57.33 2.66
C THR A 864 -1.76 56.19 1.68
N ASP A 865 -1.97 54.97 2.17
CA ASP A 865 -1.87 53.75 1.36
C ASP A 865 -3.03 53.61 0.36
N LYS A 866 -3.08 52.49 -0.36
CA LYS A 866 -4.13 52.17 -1.34
C LYS A 866 -5.57 52.17 -0.78
N ASN A 867 -5.71 52.07 0.55
CA ASN A 867 -6.99 52.09 1.27
C ASN A 867 -7.27 53.46 1.90
N GLY A 868 -6.46 54.48 1.59
CA GLY A 868 -6.55 55.80 2.18
C GLY A 868 -6.09 55.84 3.64
N GLN A 869 -5.27 54.89 4.10
CA GLN A 869 -4.92 54.75 5.52
C GLN A 869 -3.43 55.02 5.80
N ILE A 870 -3.13 55.57 6.98
CA ILE A 870 -1.81 55.55 7.61
C ILE A 870 -1.95 54.89 8.99
N LYS A 871 -1.09 53.93 9.32
CA LYS A 871 -1.05 53.27 10.65
C LYS A 871 0.31 53.47 11.28
N ILE A 872 0.33 54.05 12.48
CA ILE A 872 1.54 54.32 13.26
C ILE A 872 1.43 53.59 14.60
N THR A 873 2.33 52.63 14.83
CA THR A 873 2.39 51.82 16.07
C THR A 873 3.53 52.32 16.96
N GLY A 874 3.45 52.07 18.28
CA GLY A 874 4.53 52.45 19.20
C GLY A 874 4.45 53.88 19.71
N VAL A 875 3.28 54.52 19.61
CA VAL A 875 3.08 55.93 19.98
C VAL A 875 2.24 56.04 21.25
N VAL A 876 2.70 56.88 22.18
CA VAL A 876 1.96 57.22 23.40
C VAL A 876 2.17 58.70 23.67
N GLY A 877 1.09 59.41 24.00
CA GLY A 877 1.09 60.84 24.25
C GLY A 877 0.19 61.61 23.28
N THR A 878 0.27 62.93 23.34
CA THR A 878 -0.54 63.82 22.52
C THR A 878 0.11 64.01 21.15
N LEU A 879 -0.61 63.63 20.09
CA LEU A 879 -0.21 63.72 18.69
C LEU A 879 -1.01 64.80 17.97
N VAL A 880 -0.36 65.53 17.08
CA VAL A 880 -0.94 66.50 16.15
C VAL A 880 -0.75 65.97 14.74
N VAL A 881 -1.85 65.71 14.05
CA VAL A 881 -1.90 65.16 12.69
C VAL A 881 -2.41 66.24 11.76
N THR A 882 -1.64 66.60 10.74
CA THR A 882 -2.00 67.66 9.79
C THR A 882 -1.84 67.19 8.35
N GLU A 883 -2.87 67.32 7.54
CA GLU A 883 -2.79 67.16 6.09
C GLU A 883 -2.03 68.34 5.48
N THR A 884 -0.90 68.05 4.84
CA THR A 884 -0.01 69.07 4.26
C THR A 884 -0.19 69.23 2.76
N ALA A 885 -0.59 68.17 2.04
CA ALA A 885 -0.86 68.21 0.61
C ALA A 885 -1.92 67.17 0.19
N THR A 886 -2.78 67.55 -0.75
CA THR A 886 -3.79 66.68 -1.39
C THR A 886 -3.37 66.29 -2.82
N ILE A 887 -4.01 65.26 -3.34
CA ILE A 887 -3.90 64.81 -4.73
C ILE A 887 -4.68 65.71 -5.72
N PRO A 888 -4.35 65.69 -7.02
CA PRO A 888 -5.04 66.48 -8.05
C PRO A 888 -6.55 66.23 -8.12
N GLY A 889 -7.32 67.28 -8.43
CA GLY A 889 -8.78 67.21 -8.52
C GLY A 889 -9.50 67.29 -7.16
N TYR A 890 -8.77 67.45 -6.07
CA TYR A 890 -9.31 67.58 -4.72
C TYR A 890 -8.77 68.84 -4.03
N THR A 891 -9.57 69.41 -3.14
CA THR A 891 -9.15 70.48 -2.22
C THR A 891 -9.18 69.99 -0.79
N ILE A 892 -8.16 70.35 -0.01
CA ILE A 892 -8.09 70.06 1.43
C ILE A 892 -9.34 70.63 2.11
N ASP A 893 -10.04 69.82 2.91
CA ASP A 893 -11.13 70.31 3.74
C ASP A 893 -10.56 71.08 4.95
N PRO A 894 -10.75 72.41 5.04
CA PRO A 894 -10.21 73.18 6.16
C PRO A 894 -10.73 72.73 7.52
N ALA A 895 -11.92 72.10 7.58
CA ALA A 895 -12.52 71.65 8.83
C ALA A 895 -11.82 70.41 9.42
N THR A 896 -11.19 69.59 8.59
CA THR A 896 -10.49 68.39 9.04
C THR A 896 -8.99 68.43 8.82
N GLN A 897 -8.44 69.48 8.22
CA GLN A 897 -7.01 69.60 7.88
C GLN A 897 -6.04 69.29 9.02
N SER A 898 -6.36 69.63 10.28
CA SER A 898 -5.51 69.33 11.43
C SER A 898 -6.34 68.83 12.61
N GLN A 899 -5.90 67.72 13.23
CA GLN A 899 -6.56 67.11 14.38
C GLN A 899 -5.52 66.70 15.42
N THR A 900 -5.89 66.85 16.69
CA THR A 900 -5.04 66.47 17.84
C THR A 900 -5.70 65.32 18.59
N VAL A 901 -4.91 64.31 18.96
CA VAL A 901 -5.40 63.13 19.68
C VAL A 901 -4.43 62.71 20.75
N VAL A 902 -4.94 62.21 21.87
CA VAL A 902 -4.12 61.61 22.93
C VAL A 902 -4.18 60.10 22.75
N VAL A 903 -3.03 59.47 22.53
CA VAL A 903 -2.93 58.00 22.46
C VAL A 903 -2.41 57.49 23.80
N HIS A 904 -3.20 56.68 24.49
CA HIS A 904 -2.79 56.06 25.74
C HIS A 904 -1.98 54.76 25.51
N PRO A 905 -1.25 54.23 26.50
CA PRO A 905 -0.71 52.87 26.41
C PRO A 905 -1.83 51.85 26.14
N ASN A 906 -1.55 50.85 25.31
CA ASN A 906 -2.51 49.82 24.88
C ASN A 906 -3.81 50.37 24.24
N ASP A 907 -3.73 51.55 23.63
CA ASP A 907 -4.87 52.23 23.01
C ASP A 907 -4.72 52.28 21.49
N THR A 908 -5.84 52.26 20.77
CA THR A 908 -5.87 52.51 19.32
C THR A 908 -6.80 53.67 19.03
N GLN A 909 -6.24 54.76 18.56
CA GLN A 909 -6.97 55.95 18.18
C GLN A 909 -7.10 56.03 16.65
N THR A 910 -8.27 56.41 16.16
CA THR A 910 -8.53 56.58 14.72
C THR A 910 -9.01 57.99 14.43
N LEU A 911 -8.34 58.67 13.50
CA LEU A 911 -8.72 60.00 13.02
C LEU A 911 -9.21 59.93 11.58
N HIS A 912 -10.25 60.69 11.26
CA HIS A 912 -10.86 60.71 9.93
C HIS A 912 -10.68 62.09 9.28
N PHE A 913 -10.17 62.11 8.05
CA PHE A 913 -9.89 63.31 7.27
C PHE A 913 -10.61 63.24 5.92
N TYR A 914 -11.08 64.39 5.40
CA TYR A 914 -11.86 64.47 4.17
C TYR A 914 -11.31 65.52 3.19
N ASN A 915 -11.43 65.28 1.87
CA ASN A 915 -11.16 66.32 0.85
C ASN A 915 -12.33 66.45 -0.12
N THR A 916 -12.57 67.66 -0.59
CA THR A 916 -13.67 67.97 -1.48
C THR A 916 -13.27 67.83 -2.95
N PRO A 917 -13.99 67.02 -3.75
CA PRO A 917 -13.72 66.88 -5.18
C PRO A 917 -14.03 68.17 -5.97
N GLN A 918 -13.24 68.46 -6.99
CA GLN A 918 -13.42 69.58 -7.92
C GLN A 918 -14.07 69.10 -9.25
N THR A 919 -14.83 69.98 -9.90
CA THR A 919 -15.34 69.76 -11.28
C THR A 919 -14.17 69.69 -12.27
N THR A 920 -13.71 68.48 -12.58
CA THR A 920 -12.51 68.25 -13.40
C THR A 920 -12.67 67.04 -14.31
N LEU A 921 -12.01 67.07 -15.46
CA LEU A 921 -11.84 65.90 -16.33
C LEU A 921 -10.36 65.52 -16.36
N VAL A 922 -10.06 64.26 -16.05
CA VAL A 922 -8.73 63.68 -16.16
C VAL A 922 -8.67 62.81 -17.40
N LEU A 923 -7.78 63.12 -18.33
CA LEU A 923 -7.45 62.22 -19.43
C LEU A 923 -6.28 61.34 -18.98
N GLN A 924 -6.44 60.03 -19.10
CA GLN A 924 -5.41 59.06 -18.75
C GLN A 924 -4.96 58.33 -20.01
N LYS A 925 -3.65 58.29 -20.22
CA LYS A 925 -3.03 57.59 -21.34
C LYS A 925 -2.13 56.48 -20.84
N PHE A 926 -2.42 55.26 -21.28
CA PHE A 926 -1.68 54.07 -20.89
C PHE A 926 -1.20 53.26 -22.10
N ILE A 927 -0.23 52.38 -21.83
CA ILE A 927 0.28 51.41 -22.78
C ILE A 927 -0.63 50.18 -22.77
N SER A 928 -1.19 49.85 -23.94
CA SER A 928 -2.09 48.70 -24.11
C SER A 928 -1.40 47.39 -23.68
N GLY A 929 -2.12 46.53 -22.95
CA GLY A 929 -1.60 45.24 -22.47
C GLY A 929 -0.77 45.29 -21.17
N THR A 930 -0.56 46.48 -20.58
CA THR A 930 0.14 46.64 -19.29
C THR A 930 -0.86 46.84 -18.12
N LYS A 931 -0.38 46.76 -16.88
CA LYS A 931 -1.17 47.12 -15.68
C LYS A 931 -1.27 48.64 -15.53
N ASN A 932 -1.88 49.32 -16.51
CA ASN A 932 -2.05 50.77 -16.58
C ASN A 932 -0.71 51.54 -16.53
N GLU A 933 0.31 51.07 -17.24
CA GLU A 933 1.60 51.77 -17.31
C GLU A 933 1.43 53.11 -18.06
N PRO A 934 1.83 54.25 -17.47
CA PRO A 934 1.58 55.59 -18.01
C PRO A 934 2.37 55.87 -19.28
N LEU A 935 1.72 56.53 -20.26
CA LEU A 935 2.35 56.96 -21.50
C LEU A 935 2.45 58.51 -21.56
N PRO A 936 3.62 59.08 -21.22
CA PRO A 936 3.85 60.53 -21.24
C PRO A 936 4.07 61.06 -22.67
N GLY A 937 3.83 62.36 -22.88
CA GLY A 937 4.16 63.05 -24.13
C GLY A 937 3.14 62.90 -25.27
N VAL A 938 1.96 62.35 -25.00
CA VAL A 938 0.85 62.20 -25.96
C VAL A 938 -0.01 63.46 -25.99
N GLU A 939 -0.33 63.97 -27.17
CA GLU A 939 -1.15 65.18 -27.35
C GLU A 939 -2.61 64.84 -27.68
N PHE A 940 -3.53 65.48 -26.95
CA PHE A 940 -4.98 65.40 -27.13
C PHE A 940 -5.55 66.75 -27.53
N LEU A 941 -6.37 66.78 -28.56
CA LEU A 941 -7.26 67.90 -28.86
C LEU A 941 -8.61 67.69 -28.14
N VAL A 942 -9.02 68.67 -27.35
CA VAL A 942 -10.24 68.65 -26.55
C VAL A 942 -11.19 69.72 -27.03
N THR A 943 -12.42 69.33 -27.38
CA THR A 943 -13.47 70.22 -27.88
C THR A 943 -14.79 70.02 -27.13
N ASP A 944 -15.66 71.01 -27.14
CA ASP A 944 -17.02 70.91 -26.62
C ASP A 944 -18.00 70.35 -27.67
N SER A 945 -19.28 70.23 -27.31
CA SER A 945 -20.35 69.74 -28.18
C SER A 945 -20.62 70.61 -29.42
N SER A 946 -20.14 71.86 -29.45
CA SER A 946 -20.22 72.75 -30.62
C SER A 946 -19.02 72.61 -31.56
N GLY A 947 -17.98 71.88 -31.14
CA GLY A 947 -16.70 71.76 -31.83
C GLY A 947 -15.70 72.86 -31.46
N ALA A 948 -16.01 73.73 -30.50
CA ALA A 948 -15.09 74.73 -30.01
C ALA A 948 -14.03 74.09 -29.10
N VAL A 949 -12.79 74.56 -29.18
CA VAL A 949 -11.68 74.04 -28.38
C VAL A 949 -11.83 74.41 -26.90
N VAL A 950 -11.56 73.46 -26.01
CA VAL A 950 -11.74 73.61 -24.57
C VAL A 950 -10.39 73.82 -23.90
N GLY A 951 -10.20 74.99 -23.28
CA GLY A 951 -9.01 75.33 -22.49
C GLY A 951 -7.82 75.89 -23.28
N PRO A 952 -6.64 76.01 -22.65
CA PRO A 952 -5.48 76.72 -23.23
C PRO A 952 -4.87 75.98 -24.43
N ASN A 953 -3.91 76.62 -25.12
CA ASN A 953 -3.19 76.05 -26.26
C ASN A 953 -4.09 75.53 -27.40
N ASN A 954 -5.17 76.26 -27.69
CA ASN A 954 -6.15 75.91 -28.73
C ASN A 954 -6.75 74.50 -28.52
N GLY A 955 -6.99 74.12 -27.26
CA GLY A 955 -7.56 72.83 -26.86
C GLY A 955 -6.58 71.66 -26.88
N VAL A 956 -5.28 71.90 -27.12
CA VAL A 956 -4.28 70.83 -27.14
C VAL A 956 -3.64 70.66 -25.77
N TYR A 957 -3.68 69.43 -25.25
CA TYR A 957 -3.11 69.03 -23.97
C TYR A 957 -2.13 67.87 -24.15
N THR A 958 -0.99 67.92 -23.46
CA THR A 958 0.02 66.86 -23.50
C THR A 958 0.06 66.09 -22.18
N THR A 959 0.09 64.76 -22.23
CA THR A 959 0.17 63.91 -21.03
C THR A 959 1.49 64.12 -20.30
N GLY A 960 1.41 64.27 -18.96
CA GLY A 960 2.56 64.40 -18.07
C GLY A 960 3.30 63.08 -17.85
N ALA A 961 4.34 63.10 -16.99
CA ALA A 961 5.15 61.91 -16.67
C ALA A 961 4.35 60.73 -16.09
N ASP A 962 3.22 61.01 -15.44
CA ASP A 962 2.27 60.04 -14.90
C ASP A 962 1.21 59.59 -15.94
N GLY A 963 1.36 59.99 -17.21
CA GLY A 963 0.46 59.65 -18.31
C GLY A 963 -0.87 60.38 -18.25
N ARG A 964 -1.02 61.41 -17.40
CA ARG A 964 -2.30 62.09 -17.18
C ARG A 964 -2.30 63.54 -17.63
N VAL A 965 -3.50 64.04 -17.91
CA VAL A 965 -3.82 65.45 -18.10
C VAL A 965 -5.00 65.78 -17.20
N VAL A 966 -4.90 66.84 -16.41
CA VAL A 966 -6.02 67.35 -15.61
C VAL A 966 -6.57 68.62 -16.26
N ILE A 967 -7.86 68.57 -16.60
CA ILE A 967 -8.60 69.68 -17.19
C ILE A 967 -9.59 70.19 -16.16
N SER A 968 -9.45 71.47 -15.79
CA SER A 968 -10.26 72.15 -14.79
C SER A 968 -11.03 73.33 -15.40
N GLY A 969 -11.99 73.87 -14.66
CA GLY A 969 -12.80 75.01 -15.12
C GLY A 969 -13.83 74.64 -16.19
N LEU A 970 -14.21 73.36 -16.25
CA LEU A 970 -15.21 72.87 -17.20
C LEU A 970 -16.60 73.25 -16.74
N THR A 971 -17.42 73.77 -17.66
CA THR A 971 -18.82 74.09 -17.39
C THR A 971 -19.63 72.80 -17.22
N PRO A 972 -20.28 72.58 -16.06
CA PRO A 972 -21.18 71.44 -15.88
C PRO A 972 -22.31 71.43 -16.91
N GLY A 973 -22.70 70.23 -17.36
CA GLY A 973 -23.74 70.02 -18.37
C GLY A 973 -23.24 70.06 -19.82
N THR A 974 -21.97 70.42 -20.06
CA THR A 974 -21.36 70.38 -21.40
C THR A 974 -20.76 69.00 -21.69
N THR A 975 -20.98 68.47 -22.90
CA THR A 975 -20.26 67.28 -23.38
C THR A 975 -18.91 67.70 -23.94
N VAL A 976 -17.84 67.16 -23.36
CA VAL A 976 -16.46 67.37 -23.79
C VAL A 976 -15.98 66.14 -24.55
N THR A 977 -15.31 66.35 -25.69
CA THR A 977 -14.74 65.30 -26.54
C THR A 977 -13.23 65.46 -26.58
N ALA A 978 -12.49 64.40 -26.28
CA ALA A 978 -11.03 64.36 -26.39
C ALA A 978 -10.63 63.40 -27.50
N ARG A 979 -9.70 63.83 -28.37
CA ARG A 979 -9.17 63.05 -29.48
C ARG A 979 -7.65 63.09 -29.46
N GLU A 980 -6.99 61.94 -29.52
CA GLU A 980 -5.54 61.90 -29.65
C GLU A 980 -5.13 62.45 -31.02
N THR A 981 -4.21 63.41 -31.03
CA THR A 981 -3.70 64.05 -32.26
C THR A 981 -2.23 63.70 -32.53
N LYS A 982 -1.51 63.21 -31.52
CA LYS A 982 -0.10 62.79 -31.65
C LYS A 982 0.29 61.85 -30.50
N THR A 983 0.95 60.75 -30.84
CA THR A 983 1.45 59.76 -29.87
C THR A 983 2.95 59.95 -29.57
N ALA A 984 3.44 59.31 -28.52
CA ALA A 984 4.86 59.15 -28.22
C ALA A 984 5.56 58.20 -29.24
N GLU A 985 6.87 58.39 -29.42
CA GLU A 985 7.70 57.58 -30.33
C GLU A 985 7.65 56.09 -29.98
N GLY A 986 7.53 55.23 -31.00
CA GLY A 986 7.44 53.77 -30.82
C GLY A 986 6.04 53.24 -30.51
N TYR A 987 5.01 54.09 -30.54
CA TYR A 987 3.61 53.72 -30.31
C TYR A 987 2.72 54.09 -31.50
N VAL A 988 1.61 53.36 -31.66
CA VAL A 988 0.61 53.60 -32.72
C VAL A 988 -0.38 54.67 -32.26
N LEU A 989 -0.63 55.69 -33.10
CA LEU A 989 -1.61 56.74 -32.84
C LEU A 989 -3.04 56.19 -33.00
N ASP A 990 -3.83 56.19 -31.93
CA ASP A 990 -5.27 55.93 -31.99
C ASP A 990 -6.07 57.25 -31.93
N GLY A 991 -6.41 57.78 -33.10
CA GLY A 991 -7.15 59.03 -33.23
C GLY A 991 -8.65 58.94 -32.95
N THR A 992 -9.15 57.87 -32.34
CA THR A 992 -10.58 57.67 -32.03
C THR A 992 -11.02 58.62 -30.91
N PRO A 993 -11.98 59.54 -31.13
CA PRO A 993 -12.42 60.46 -30.08
C PRO A 993 -13.29 59.76 -29.02
N GLN A 994 -13.12 60.16 -27.75
CA GLN A 994 -14.03 59.80 -26.65
C GLN A 994 -14.70 61.05 -26.08
N SER A 995 -15.98 60.95 -25.73
CA SER A 995 -16.78 62.06 -25.20
C SER A 995 -17.36 61.74 -23.83
N ILE A 996 -17.49 62.75 -22.96
CA ILE A 996 -18.09 62.64 -21.62
C ILE A 996 -18.89 63.89 -21.27
N LEU A 997 -20.05 63.70 -20.62
CA LEU A 997 -20.87 64.79 -20.09
C LEU A 997 -20.29 65.25 -18.74
N ILE A 998 -19.84 66.49 -18.64
CA ILE A 998 -19.22 67.01 -17.42
C ILE A 998 -20.27 67.26 -16.34
N LYS A 999 -20.15 66.54 -15.22
CA LYS A 999 -20.94 66.74 -13.99
C LYS A 999 -20.26 67.70 -13.01
N GLU A 1000 -21.07 68.47 -12.28
CA GLU A 1000 -20.60 69.39 -11.25
C GLU A 1000 -20.05 68.63 -10.03
N GLY A 1001 -18.93 69.10 -9.47
CA GLY A 1001 -18.37 68.57 -8.22
C GLY A 1001 -17.77 67.16 -8.33
N GLU A 1002 -17.56 66.64 -9.53
CA GLU A 1002 -17.00 65.31 -9.77
C GLU A 1002 -15.67 65.38 -10.53
N VAL A 1003 -14.70 64.59 -10.08
CA VAL A 1003 -13.50 64.24 -10.84
C VAL A 1003 -13.87 63.12 -11.80
N GLN A 1004 -13.97 63.43 -13.08
CA GLN A 1004 -14.35 62.48 -14.13
C GLN A 1004 -13.13 62.05 -14.92
N THR A 1005 -13.14 60.85 -15.52
CA THR A 1005 -11.97 60.29 -16.20
C THR A 1005 -12.32 59.70 -17.56
N LEU A 1006 -11.50 60.00 -18.58
CA LEU A 1006 -11.46 59.29 -19.88
C LEU A 1006 -10.12 58.57 -20.01
N THR A 1007 -10.13 57.32 -20.47
CA THR A 1007 -8.92 56.48 -20.56
C THR A 1007 -8.65 56.07 -21.99
N PHE A 1008 -7.42 56.27 -22.44
CA PHE A 1008 -6.95 56.04 -23.80
C PHE A 1008 -5.72 55.13 -23.81
N TRP A 1009 -5.61 54.27 -24.82
CA TRP A 1009 -4.62 53.19 -24.87
C TRP A 1009 -3.90 53.20 -26.22
N ASN A 1010 -2.57 53.06 -26.22
CA ASN A 1010 -1.78 52.92 -27.46
C ASN A 1010 -1.02 51.62 -27.41
N GLU A 1011 -0.93 50.98 -28.56
CA GLU A 1011 -0.14 49.78 -28.76
C GLU A 1011 1.30 50.14 -29.16
N LEU A 1012 2.24 49.25 -28.85
CA LEU A 1012 3.64 49.34 -29.28
C LEU A 1012 3.75 49.05 -30.79
N ALA A 1013 4.54 49.85 -31.50
CA ALA A 1013 4.81 49.64 -32.93
C ALA A 1013 5.84 48.53 -33.17
N GLY A 1014 5.70 47.73 -34.24
CA GLY A 1014 6.56 46.56 -34.53
C GLY A 1014 7.91 46.90 -35.19
N THR A 1015 8.84 45.93 -35.27
CA THR A 1015 10.14 46.03 -35.98
C THR A 1015 10.36 44.82 -36.88
N ILE A 1016 10.83 45.03 -38.12
CA ILE A 1016 11.26 43.98 -39.05
C ILE A 1016 12.77 44.03 -39.29
N VAL A 1017 13.40 42.86 -39.37
CA VAL A 1017 14.80 42.69 -39.78
C VAL A 1017 14.86 41.71 -40.94
N ILE A 1018 15.43 42.14 -42.06
CA ILE A 1018 15.70 41.31 -43.24
C ILE A 1018 17.20 41.09 -43.30
N ARG A 1019 17.65 39.83 -43.40
CA ARG A 1019 19.07 39.48 -43.56
C ARG A 1019 19.28 38.76 -44.88
N LYS A 1020 20.18 39.29 -45.71
CA LYS A 1020 20.58 38.64 -46.95
C LYS A 1020 21.92 37.95 -46.78
N LEU A 1021 21.89 36.64 -46.97
CA LEU A 1021 23.07 35.79 -46.91
C LEU A 1021 23.40 35.21 -48.29
N ASN A 1022 24.65 34.88 -48.49
CA ASN A 1022 25.10 34.07 -49.61
C ASN A 1022 24.46 32.68 -49.48
N SER A 1023 23.86 32.18 -50.57
CA SER A 1023 23.11 30.92 -50.53
C SER A 1023 23.98 29.71 -50.22
N VAL A 1024 25.28 29.76 -50.55
CA VAL A 1024 26.25 28.68 -50.38
C VAL A 1024 27.10 28.87 -49.12
N THR A 1025 27.81 30.00 -48.97
CA THR A 1025 28.73 30.21 -47.84
C THR A 1025 28.02 30.65 -46.56
N LYS A 1026 26.76 31.08 -46.66
CA LYS A 1026 25.96 31.69 -45.57
C LYS A 1026 26.53 32.99 -44.99
N GLU A 1027 27.60 33.52 -45.59
CA GLU A 1027 28.14 34.82 -45.19
C GLU A 1027 27.19 35.97 -45.61
N PRO A 1028 27.16 37.09 -44.87
CA PRO A 1028 26.25 38.17 -45.19
C PRO A 1028 26.61 38.92 -46.47
N LEU A 1029 25.60 39.35 -47.21
CA LEU A 1029 25.76 40.09 -48.46
C LEU A 1029 25.34 41.54 -48.25
N ALA A 1030 26.35 42.42 -48.14
CA ALA A 1030 26.19 43.86 -48.07
C ALA A 1030 25.95 44.45 -49.46
N GLY A 1031 24.99 45.37 -49.62
CA GLY A 1031 24.73 46.05 -50.89
C GLY A 1031 23.59 45.46 -51.74
N VAL A 1032 22.79 44.52 -51.22
CA VAL A 1032 21.63 43.92 -51.91
C VAL A 1032 20.39 44.78 -51.66
N GLU A 1033 19.62 45.07 -52.70
CA GLU A 1033 18.47 45.96 -52.63
C GLU A 1033 17.14 45.19 -52.54
N PHE A 1034 16.26 45.64 -51.65
CA PHE A 1034 14.92 45.11 -51.40
C PHE A 1034 13.88 46.22 -51.45
N GLU A 1035 12.77 45.98 -52.15
CA GLU A 1035 11.55 46.77 -52.08
C GLU A 1035 10.63 46.21 -51.00
N LEU A 1036 10.23 47.06 -50.07
CA LEU A 1036 9.31 46.77 -48.98
C LEU A 1036 8.05 47.61 -49.16
N THR A 1037 6.91 46.92 -49.25
CA THR A 1037 5.58 47.53 -49.30
C THR A 1037 4.68 46.94 -48.23
N TYR A 1038 3.68 47.70 -47.80
CA TYR A 1038 2.56 47.16 -47.04
C TYR A 1038 1.65 46.34 -47.97
N ALA A 1039 0.83 45.47 -47.39
CA ALA A 1039 -0.09 44.61 -48.15
C ALA A 1039 -1.10 45.39 -49.03
N ASP A 1040 -1.35 46.67 -48.75
CA ASP A 1040 -2.18 47.56 -49.57
C ASP A 1040 -1.44 48.19 -50.77
N GLY A 1041 -0.13 47.93 -50.90
CA GLY A 1041 0.73 48.40 -51.97
C GLY A 1041 1.43 49.73 -51.70
N SER A 1042 1.22 50.37 -50.54
CA SER A 1042 1.99 51.56 -50.14
C SER A 1042 3.42 51.18 -49.72
N TYR A 1043 4.38 52.10 -49.89
CA TYR A 1043 5.78 51.82 -49.55
C TYR A 1043 6.04 51.89 -48.05
N VAL A 1044 6.91 51.00 -47.56
CA VAL A 1044 7.43 51.08 -46.18
C VAL A 1044 8.58 52.08 -46.21
N ASP A 1045 8.41 53.25 -45.62
CA ASP A 1045 9.40 54.33 -45.67
C ASP A 1045 9.91 54.59 -44.23
N ASP A 1046 11.20 54.36 -43.96
CA ASP A 1046 11.78 54.65 -42.64
C ASP A 1046 11.95 56.16 -42.49
N ALA A 1047 11.16 56.73 -41.59
CA ALA A 1047 11.21 58.14 -41.21
C ALA A 1047 12.39 58.40 -40.27
N ASN A 1048 13.61 58.08 -40.68
CA ASN A 1048 14.85 58.51 -40.04
C ASN A 1048 15.96 58.94 -41.03
N GLY A 1049 15.55 59.45 -42.19
CA GLY A 1049 16.16 60.69 -42.64
C GLY A 1049 17.21 60.66 -43.75
N HIS A 1050 17.23 59.69 -44.67
CA HIS A 1050 17.90 59.88 -45.97
C HIS A 1050 17.13 59.27 -47.16
N LEU A 1051 16.58 60.17 -48.00
CA LEU A 1051 16.14 60.02 -49.40
C LEU A 1051 15.19 58.87 -49.77
N SER A 1052 13.91 59.23 -49.98
CA SER A 1052 13.07 58.82 -51.13
C SER A 1052 13.48 57.48 -51.77
N SER A 1053 13.22 56.38 -51.08
CA SER A 1053 13.59 55.08 -51.62
C SER A 1053 12.44 54.35 -52.31
N LEU A 1054 11.20 54.87 -52.31
CA LEU A 1054 10.04 54.17 -52.85
C LEU A 1054 9.99 52.73 -52.30
N GLY A 1055 10.15 52.59 -50.98
CA GLY A 1055 10.25 51.30 -50.30
C GLY A 1055 11.55 50.53 -50.56
N LEU A 1056 12.55 51.08 -51.25
CA LEU A 1056 13.82 50.39 -51.52
C LEU A 1056 14.80 50.51 -50.34
N TYR A 1057 15.41 49.41 -49.95
CA TYR A 1057 16.38 49.33 -48.87
C TYR A 1057 17.56 48.50 -49.32
N THR A 1058 18.76 48.94 -49.00
CA THR A 1058 19.97 48.19 -49.29
C THR A 1058 20.52 47.60 -48.01
N THR A 1059 20.92 46.33 -48.05
CA THR A 1059 21.57 45.67 -46.91
C THR A 1059 22.87 46.35 -46.54
N ASP A 1060 23.09 46.53 -45.23
CA ASP A 1060 24.29 47.13 -44.66
C ASP A 1060 25.52 46.20 -44.75
N ALA A 1061 26.67 46.61 -44.18
CA ALA A 1061 27.90 45.81 -44.16
C ALA A 1061 27.74 44.41 -43.52
N ASN A 1062 26.72 44.22 -42.69
CA ASN A 1062 26.39 42.94 -42.05
C ASN A 1062 25.32 42.16 -42.83
N GLY A 1063 24.96 42.61 -44.04
CA GLY A 1063 23.94 42.00 -44.87
C GLY A 1063 22.51 42.22 -44.37
N GLU A 1064 22.25 43.22 -43.53
CA GLU A 1064 20.94 43.41 -42.88
C GLU A 1064 20.24 44.72 -43.27
N ILE A 1065 18.90 44.67 -43.24
CA ILE A 1065 18.00 45.83 -43.26
C ILE A 1065 17.14 45.73 -42.00
N ARG A 1066 17.06 46.79 -41.21
CA ARG A 1066 16.26 46.84 -39.99
C ARG A 1066 15.38 48.08 -40.00
N ILE A 1067 14.07 47.88 -39.84
CA ILE A 1067 13.07 48.95 -39.88
C ILE A 1067 12.14 48.80 -38.68
N SER A 1068 12.06 49.86 -37.87
CA SER A 1068 11.19 49.96 -36.69
C SER A 1068 9.99 50.85 -36.99
N GLY A 1069 8.90 50.70 -36.23
CA GLY A 1069 7.70 51.51 -36.38
C GLY A 1069 6.69 50.98 -37.41
N ILE A 1070 6.76 49.69 -37.75
CA ILE A 1070 5.85 49.07 -38.73
C ILE A 1070 4.53 48.63 -38.08
N THR A 1071 3.42 48.83 -38.79
CA THR A 1071 2.08 48.40 -38.36
C THR A 1071 1.37 47.67 -39.50
N GLY A 1072 1.35 46.33 -39.46
CA GLY A 1072 0.65 45.49 -40.44
C GLY A 1072 1.55 44.51 -41.21
N THR A 1073 0.99 43.86 -42.23
CA THR A 1073 1.69 42.85 -43.05
C THR A 1073 2.57 43.52 -44.11
N ILE A 1074 3.86 43.16 -44.11
CA ILE A 1074 4.87 43.66 -45.04
C ILE A 1074 5.14 42.64 -46.13
N VAL A 1075 5.20 43.10 -47.38
CA VAL A 1075 5.66 42.34 -48.55
C VAL A 1075 7.10 42.77 -48.83
N VAL A 1076 8.01 41.80 -48.83
CA VAL A 1076 9.44 42.03 -49.05
C VAL A 1076 9.84 41.41 -50.38
N LYS A 1077 10.46 42.20 -51.25
CA LYS A 1077 10.86 41.77 -52.60
C LYS A 1077 12.29 42.19 -52.90
N GLU A 1078 13.18 41.25 -53.17
CA GLU A 1078 14.54 41.56 -53.62
C GLU A 1078 14.47 42.16 -55.04
N THR A 1079 14.98 43.39 -55.21
CA THR A 1079 14.94 44.11 -56.49
C THR A 1079 16.27 44.09 -57.22
N LYS A 1080 17.39 43.94 -56.51
CA LYS A 1080 18.73 43.93 -57.13
C LYS A 1080 19.73 43.10 -56.33
N THR A 1081 20.35 42.13 -57.01
CA THR A 1081 21.45 41.32 -56.47
C THR A 1081 22.82 41.82 -56.96
N ILE A 1082 23.90 41.48 -56.25
CA ILE A 1082 25.27 41.85 -56.62
C ILE A 1082 25.88 40.71 -57.43
N VAL A 1083 26.40 41.00 -58.62
CA VAL A 1083 27.09 40.00 -59.45
C VAL A 1083 28.47 39.73 -58.83
N THR A 1084 28.64 38.56 -58.25
CA THR A 1084 29.96 38.02 -57.89
C THR A 1084 30.72 37.61 -59.15
N HIS A 1085 32.02 37.92 -59.20
CA HIS A 1085 32.96 37.10 -59.96
C HIS A 1085 33.42 35.91 -59.11
#